data_AF-A0A3L6KXS7-F1
#
_entry.id   AF-A0A3L6KXS7-F1
#
_cell.length_a   1.000
_cell.length_b   1.000
_cell.length_c   1.000
_cell.angle_alpha   90.00
_cell.angle_beta   90.00
_cell.angle_gamma   90.00
#
_symmetry.space_group_name_H-M   'P 1'
#
loop_
_entity.id
_entity.type
_entity.pdbx_description
1 polymer ?
#
loop_
_entity_poly.entity_id
_entity_poly.type
_entity_poly.pdbx_seq_one_letter_code
_entity_poly.pdbx_strand_id
1 'polypeptide(L)'
;MDQSAVPELVHELEEYGLDQVERCWESNLTSIYGILSWVASAPASPKGDGSVNIDRRSIINAMFGHLGVAGGRDHCRMTVLAFDALRCGVECEEELVKTHIYRTLLDEAQSERAGYIAAVTLSTEVLRDPESNWLRLKELLLHVAVLHNPSREEEGAEVLVAALEPLMLKAWPESLRVQYPPTVRLSYVGRAMAISAILCCCFKKEEWAADVTLQLLEWNNSNPAVNHEPCMPNSKAHRSRMRLWQLLCALVPMVRSPTVQRDLLHVVVMKCLTLTNMGSVRRLMELFALQLLQRQPQLYWIIDNAMANYQLRPQVIGSYVFISAHVILRELRGEVEPVDGLMDTLLHRLFQQSTSHQHMLRLVCHIGLNFIREASVARGIVFSANEESIFDYVANAPEHVKFRVQHAEQLFFDVREACTPRQLFCIQRREGNNILLVSIPAVAFERMRFIDREVACLTGVLTPVDQIRVQVLMQHFEASRVLEPLKEFPYIPHTKSTALFCVDYTREAVAVLTADTHISEGMSSVTGYENVQRKATPWWSSQLYDELHPRALKTERQPVIVIASLLQNPVNVAGLFRCGEVFAVEKVVVSDAAVLEHPHFVAAARSSDLWLPWSAVQVKALSGYLSSLRQDGYTLVGIEQTAGSVPMSSYQFPKRAVIVLGAEGHGIPAQLLTVLDVCVEIPQYGLIRSLNVHVTGSIVMYEYTRQHRMGGAPESS
;
A
#
# COMPACT_ATOMS: atom_id res chain seq x y z
N MET A 1 -41.36 -10.49 33.95
CA MET A 1 -42.13 -11.26 32.95
C MET A 1 -41.91 -12.72 33.24
N ASP A 2 -42.99 -13.48 33.27
CA ASP A 2 -43.00 -14.91 33.60
C ASP A 2 -42.16 -15.70 32.57
N GLN A 3 -41.12 -16.41 33.03
CA GLN A 3 -40.18 -17.13 32.16
C GLN A 3 -40.77 -18.41 31.56
N SER A 4 -41.96 -18.82 32.02
CA SER A 4 -42.67 -20.02 31.56
C SER A 4 -43.40 -19.85 30.22
N ALA A 5 -43.67 -18.62 29.78
CA ALA A 5 -44.42 -18.32 28.54
C ALA A 5 -43.52 -18.09 27.30
N VAL A 6 -42.20 -18.10 27.46
CA VAL A 6 -41.23 -17.82 26.39
C VAL A 6 -41.25 -18.88 25.27
N PRO A 7 -41.41 -20.20 25.54
CA PRO A 7 -41.42 -21.23 24.49
C PRO A 7 -42.64 -21.15 23.56
N GLU A 8 -43.83 -20.90 24.12
CA GLU A 8 -45.07 -20.76 23.35
C GLU A 8 -45.05 -19.50 22.48
N LEU A 9 -44.55 -18.38 23.02
CA LEU A 9 -44.40 -17.13 22.25
C LEU A 9 -43.43 -17.30 21.07
N VAL A 10 -42.35 -18.07 21.22
CA VAL A 10 -41.41 -18.35 20.12
C VAL A 10 -42.06 -19.19 19.03
N HIS A 11 -42.88 -20.19 19.40
CA HIS A 11 -43.61 -21.02 18.44
C HIS A 11 -44.74 -20.26 17.73
N GLU A 12 -45.47 -19.39 18.45
CA GLU A 12 -46.46 -18.50 17.83
C GLU A 12 -45.79 -17.47 16.90
N LEU A 13 -44.61 -16.94 17.27
CA LEU A 13 -43.83 -16.07 16.40
C LEU A 13 -43.24 -16.79 15.19
N GLU A 14 -42.99 -18.10 15.30
CA GLU A 14 -42.54 -18.95 14.19
C GLU A 14 -43.68 -19.23 13.21
N GLU A 15 -44.85 -19.67 13.68
CA GLU A 15 -46.03 -19.85 12.82
C GLU A 15 -46.52 -18.53 12.23
N TYR A 16 -46.58 -17.46 13.03
CA TYR A 16 -46.91 -16.13 12.56
C TYR A 16 -45.85 -15.63 11.58
N GLY A 17 -44.57 -15.88 11.87
CA GLY A 17 -43.46 -15.60 10.97
C GLY A 17 -43.67 -16.26 9.63
N LEU A 18 -43.85 -17.59 9.60
CA LEU A 18 -44.05 -18.40 8.38
C LEU A 18 -45.35 -18.04 7.62
N ASP A 19 -46.45 -17.74 8.31
CA ASP A 19 -47.73 -17.34 7.71
C ASP A 19 -47.69 -15.89 7.15
N GLN A 20 -47.06 -14.95 7.86
CA GLN A 20 -46.82 -13.59 7.34
C GLN A 20 -45.81 -13.59 6.20
N VAL A 21 -44.84 -14.49 6.26
CA VAL A 21 -43.87 -14.75 5.22
C VAL A 21 -44.57 -15.16 3.92
N GLU A 22 -45.52 -16.09 3.98
CA GLU A 22 -46.34 -16.50 2.82
C GLU A 22 -47.28 -15.38 2.32
N ARG A 23 -47.78 -14.52 3.23
CA ARG A 23 -48.79 -13.47 2.92
C ARG A 23 -48.24 -12.08 2.58
N CYS A 24 -47.06 -11.70 3.08
CA CYS A 24 -46.52 -10.34 2.98
C CYS A 24 -45.32 -10.20 2.01
N TRP A 25 -44.85 -11.28 1.40
CA TRP A 25 -43.61 -11.28 0.62
C TRP A 25 -43.62 -10.48 -0.68
N GLU A 26 -44.79 -10.01 -1.15
CA GLU A 26 -44.88 -9.10 -2.30
C GLU A 26 -44.64 -7.62 -1.94
N SER A 27 -44.70 -7.21 -0.67
CA SER A 27 -44.83 -5.77 -0.31
C SER A 27 -43.83 -5.22 0.72
N ASN A 28 -43.29 -6.02 1.66
CA ASN A 28 -42.39 -5.48 2.69
C ASN A 28 -41.30 -6.47 3.16
N LEU A 29 -40.34 -6.72 2.27
CA LEU A 29 -39.23 -7.67 2.43
C LEU A 29 -38.36 -7.43 3.69
N THR A 30 -38.15 -6.18 4.10
CA THR A 30 -37.20 -5.79 5.16
C THR A 30 -37.56 -6.32 6.55
N SER A 31 -38.85 -6.31 6.89
CA SER A 31 -39.35 -6.77 8.20
C SER A 31 -39.30 -8.29 8.32
N ILE A 32 -39.61 -8.98 7.22
CA ILE A 32 -39.56 -10.45 7.10
C ILE A 32 -38.11 -10.94 7.22
N TYR A 33 -37.16 -10.29 6.55
CA TYR A 33 -35.73 -10.57 6.72
C TYR A 33 -35.28 -10.41 8.17
N GLY A 34 -35.77 -9.37 8.86
CA GLY A 34 -35.44 -9.13 10.26
C GLY A 34 -35.91 -10.25 11.19
N ILE A 35 -37.14 -10.72 11.02
CA ILE A 35 -37.72 -11.78 11.86
C ILE A 35 -36.99 -13.11 11.62
N LEU A 36 -36.80 -13.51 10.37
CA LEU A 36 -36.19 -14.81 10.07
C LEU A 36 -34.67 -14.83 10.38
N SER A 37 -33.95 -13.72 10.19
CA SER A 37 -32.56 -13.57 10.65
C SER A 37 -32.43 -13.73 12.16
N TRP A 38 -33.39 -13.21 12.92
CA TRP A 38 -33.43 -13.37 14.38
C TRP A 38 -33.65 -14.84 14.77
N VAL A 39 -34.57 -15.54 14.11
CA VAL A 39 -34.82 -16.98 14.38
C VAL A 39 -33.59 -17.84 14.04
N ALA A 40 -32.88 -17.54 12.94
CA ALA A 40 -31.64 -18.23 12.56
C ALA A 40 -30.50 -17.98 13.56
N SER A 41 -30.44 -16.77 14.14
CA SER A 41 -29.37 -16.31 15.05
C SER A 41 -29.58 -16.67 16.52
N ALA A 42 -30.79 -17.09 16.93
CA ALA A 42 -31.10 -17.40 18.32
C ALA A 42 -30.12 -18.47 18.86
N PRO A 43 -29.67 -18.45 20.13
CA PRO A 43 -28.82 -19.52 20.67
C PRO A 43 -29.60 -20.83 20.79
N ALA A 44 -28.96 -21.98 20.56
CA ALA A 44 -29.58 -23.27 20.85
C ALA A 44 -29.63 -23.41 22.37
N SER A 45 -30.81 -23.60 22.95
CA SER A 45 -30.93 -23.83 24.39
C SER A 45 -30.07 -25.03 24.78
N PRO A 46 -29.30 -24.96 25.88
CA PRO A 46 -28.56 -26.11 26.36
C PRO A 46 -29.52 -27.29 26.55
N LYS A 47 -29.14 -28.46 26.01
CA LYS A 47 -29.93 -29.69 26.09
C LYS A 47 -30.20 -30.02 27.55
N GLY A 48 -31.42 -29.72 28.01
CA GLY A 48 -31.85 -30.04 29.37
C GLY A 48 -32.83 -29.04 29.97
N ASP A 49 -33.92 -28.73 29.28
CA ASP A 49 -35.27 -28.49 29.85
C ASP A 49 -36.16 -27.96 28.73
N GLY A 50 -37.22 -28.68 28.37
CA GLY A 50 -38.38 -28.20 27.60
C GLY A 50 -38.16 -27.29 26.38
N SER A 51 -36.98 -27.30 25.75
CA SER A 51 -36.61 -26.27 24.78
C SER A 51 -37.08 -26.60 23.37
N VAL A 52 -37.79 -25.65 22.75
CA VAL A 52 -38.18 -25.67 21.33
C VAL A 52 -36.94 -25.92 20.46
N ASN A 53 -36.95 -27.05 19.73
CA ASN A 53 -35.89 -27.41 18.80
C ASN A 53 -36.15 -26.69 17.47
N ILE A 54 -35.77 -25.41 17.40
CA ILE A 54 -35.94 -24.57 16.21
C ILE A 54 -35.21 -25.22 15.03
N ASP A 55 -35.94 -25.61 13.98
CA ASP A 55 -35.38 -26.17 12.75
C ASP A 55 -34.80 -25.06 11.86
N ARG A 56 -33.66 -24.53 12.29
CA ARG A 56 -32.93 -23.45 11.60
C ARG A 56 -32.61 -23.80 10.16
N ARG A 57 -32.42 -25.08 9.86
CA ARG A 57 -32.03 -25.54 8.53
C ARG A 57 -33.16 -25.31 7.55
N SER A 58 -34.39 -25.68 7.91
CA SER A 58 -35.58 -25.46 7.08
C SER A 58 -35.89 -23.98 6.90
N ILE A 59 -35.75 -23.18 7.97
CA ILE A 59 -35.98 -21.73 7.93
C ILE A 59 -34.99 -21.03 6.99
N ILE A 60 -33.69 -21.32 7.13
CA ILE A 60 -32.66 -20.75 6.28
C ILE A 60 -32.82 -21.20 4.82
N ASN A 61 -33.15 -22.47 4.57
CA ASN A 61 -33.41 -22.97 3.22
C ASN A 61 -34.58 -22.26 2.55
N ALA A 62 -35.70 -22.07 3.26
CA ALA A 62 -36.86 -21.35 2.76
C ALA A 62 -36.53 -19.88 2.42
N MET A 63 -35.71 -19.23 3.24
CA MET A 63 -35.23 -17.87 2.96
C MET A 63 -34.43 -17.81 1.66
N PHE A 64 -33.44 -18.68 1.50
CA PHE A 64 -32.55 -18.69 0.33
C PHE A 64 -33.30 -19.06 -0.96
N GLY A 65 -34.22 -20.03 -0.92
CA GLY A 65 -35.05 -20.38 -2.08
C GLY A 65 -35.89 -19.21 -2.60
N HIS A 66 -36.48 -18.40 -1.73
CA HIS A 66 -37.26 -17.22 -2.14
C HIS A 66 -36.40 -16.02 -2.54
N LEU A 67 -35.21 -15.86 -1.95
CA LEU A 67 -34.23 -14.83 -2.34
C LEU A 67 -33.77 -14.95 -3.79
N GLY A 68 -33.64 -16.18 -4.30
CA GLY A 68 -33.38 -16.45 -5.72
C GLY A 68 -34.46 -15.88 -6.64
N VAL A 69 -35.70 -15.75 -6.16
CA VAL A 69 -36.85 -15.24 -6.92
C VAL A 69 -36.99 -13.71 -6.80
N ALA A 70 -36.73 -13.14 -5.62
CA ALA A 70 -37.00 -11.72 -5.33
C ALA A 70 -35.85 -10.74 -5.67
N GLY A 71 -34.63 -11.22 -5.96
CA GLY A 71 -33.50 -10.38 -6.37
C GLY A 71 -33.01 -9.43 -5.27
N GLY A 72 -32.58 -10.00 -4.13
CA GLY A 72 -32.23 -9.28 -2.90
C GLY A 72 -31.37 -8.00 -3.07
N ARG A 73 -31.77 -6.92 -2.38
CA ARG A 73 -31.20 -5.57 -2.49
C ARG A 73 -30.37 -5.10 -1.28
N ASP A 74 -30.41 -5.82 -0.15
CA ASP A 74 -29.81 -5.37 1.13
C ASP A 74 -28.55 -6.18 1.47
N HIS A 75 -27.44 -5.86 0.80
CA HIS A 75 -26.26 -6.74 0.69
C HIS A 75 -25.58 -7.06 2.02
N CYS A 76 -25.38 -6.11 2.94
CA CYS A 76 -24.74 -6.39 4.24
C CYS A 76 -25.49 -7.43 5.08
N ARG A 77 -26.82 -7.32 5.16
CA ARG A 77 -27.66 -8.25 5.93
C ARG A 77 -27.70 -9.63 5.28
N MET A 78 -27.73 -9.64 3.94
CA MET A 78 -27.64 -10.86 3.15
C MET A 78 -26.31 -11.60 3.34
N THR A 79 -25.20 -10.88 3.47
CA THR A 79 -23.90 -11.45 3.77
C THR A 79 -23.91 -12.15 5.14
N VAL A 80 -24.39 -11.48 6.20
CA VAL A 80 -24.47 -12.07 7.55
C VAL A 80 -25.32 -13.34 7.55
N LEU A 81 -26.51 -13.28 6.94
CA LEU A 81 -27.41 -14.42 6.75
C LEU A 81 -26.76 -15.59 5.98
N ALA A 82 -26.00 -15.29 4.93
CA ALA A 82 -25.28 -16.30 4.15
C ALA A 82 -24.19 -17.00 4.99
N PHE A 83 -23.50 -16.27 5.86
CA PHE A 83 -22.53 -16.89 6.77
C PHE A 83 -23.20 -17.74 7.85
N ASP A 84 -24.32 -17.29 8.42
CA ASP A 84 -25.10 -18.10 9.38
C ASP A 84 -25.65 -19.38 8.73
N ALA A 85 -26.00 -19.31 7.44
CA ALA A 85 -26.42 -20.47 6.64
C ALA A 85 -25.29 -21.49 6.43
N LEU A 86 -24.08 -21.03 6.10
CA LEU A 86 -22.90 -21.92 6.00
C LEU A 86 -22.63 -22.65 7.32
N ARG A 87 -22.76 -21.94 8.44
CA ARG A 87 -22.54 -22.48 9.78
C ARG A 87 -23.59 -23.54 10.16
N CYS A 88 -24.83 -23.38 9.72
CA CYS A 88 -25.91 -24.35 9.96
C CYS A 88 -25.85 -25.59 9.06
N GLY A 89 -24.86 -25.71 8.16
CA GLY A 89 -24.71 -26.90 7.32
C GLY A 89 -25.81 -27.03 6.27
N VAL A 90 -26.18 -25.92 5.62
CA VAL A 90 -27.13 -25.94 4.51
C VAL A 90 -26.52 -26.69 3.32
N GLU A 91 -27.12 -27.83 2.95
CA GLU A 91 -26.68 -28.66 1.81
C GLU A 91 -27.46 -28.33 0.52
N CYS A 92 -28.73 -27.90 0.62
CA CYS A 92 -29.59 -27.69 -0.55
C CYS A 92 -29.28 -26.39 -1.31
N GLU A 93 -28.91 -25.32 -0.60
CA GLU A 93 -28.70 -23.97 -1.17
C GLU A 93 -27.26 -23.47 -1.01
N GLU A 94 -26.30 -24.38 -0.79
CA GLU A 94 -24.90 -24.04 -0.51
C GLU A 94 -24.28 -23.17 -1.64
N GLU A 95 -24.61 -23.46 -2.90
CA GLU A 95 -24.11 -22.70 -4.05
C GLU A 95 -24.69 -21.28 -4.13
N LEU A 96 -25.94 -21.09 -3.72
CA LEU A 96 -26.56 -19.76 -3.66
C LEU A 96 -25.93 -18.92 -2.53
N VAL A 97 -25.71 -19.55 -1.37
CA VAL A 97 -25.02 -18.96 -0.21
C VAL A 97 -23.59 -18.54 -0.59
N LYS A 98 -22.83 -19.43 -1.23
CA LYS A 98 -21.50 -19.13 -1.78
C LYS A 98 -21.58 -17.99 -2.79
N THR A 99 -22.56 -17.98 -3.69
CA THR A 99 -22.75 -16.92 -4.69
C THR A 99 -22.95 -15.55 -4.04
N HIS A 100 -23.68 -15.45 -2.93
CA HIS A 100 -23.86 -14.19 -2.22
C HIS A 100 -22.59 -13.72 -1.51
N ILE A 101 -21.85 -14.63 -0.90
CA ILE A 101 -20.54 -14.32 -0.28
C ILE A 101 -19.53 -13.92 -1.35
N TYR A 102 -19.51 -14.64 -2.48
CA TYR A 102 -18.73 -14.31 -3.66
C TYR A 102 -19.09 -12.94 -4.20
N ARG A 103 -20.37 -12.62 -4.42
CA ARG A 103 -20.78 -11.27 -4.85
C ARG A 103 -20.30 -10.21 -3.86
N THR A 104 -20.46 -10.42 -2.55
CA THR A 104 -20.01 -9.45 -1.54
C THR A 104 -18.49 -9.22 -1.57
N LEU A 105 -17.70 -10.28 -1.78
CA LEU A 105 -16.24 -10.22 -1.73
C LEU A 105 -15.59 -9.85 -3.08
N LEU A 106 -16.23 -10.20 -4.20
CA LEU A 106 -15.74 -10.07 -5.57
C LEU A 106 -16.27 -8.83 -6.30
N ASP A 107 -17.46 -8.35 -5.97
CA ASP A 107 -18.09 -7.20 -6.63
C ASP A 107 -17.58 -5.88 -6.03
N GLU A 108 -16.84 -5.12 -6.83
CA GLU A 108 -16.25 -3.83 -6.42
C GLU A 108 -17.29 -2.71 -6.23
N ALA A 109 -18.54 -2.92 -6.64
CA ALA A 109 -19.65 -2.00 -6.41
C ALA A 109 -20.25 -2.09 -4.99
N GLN A 110 -19.79 -3.05 -4.18
CA GLN A 110 -20.31 -3.30 -2.83
C GLN A 110 -19.55 -2.51 -1.77
N SER A 111 -20.25 -2.11 -0.71
CA SER A 111 -19.70 -1.28 0.38
C SER A 111 -18.50 -1.93 1.09
N GLU A 112 -17.47 -1.14 1.43
CA GLU A 112 -16.32 -1.61 2.24
C GLU A 112 -16.76 -2.29 3.55
N ARG A 113 -17.92 -1.92 4.10
CA ARG A 113 -18.47 -2.48 5.34
C ARG A 113 -18.93 -3.93 5.16
N ALA A 114 -19.59 -4.24 4.03
CA ALA A 114 -20.03 -5.59 3.71
C ALA A 114 -18.83 -6.52 3.51
N GLY A 115 -17.82 -6.04 2.78
CA GLY A 115 -16.56 -6.76 2.57
C GLY A 115 -15.78 -7.00 3.87
N TYR A 116 -15.75 -6.01 4.78
CA TYR A 116 -15.15 -6.16 6.10
C TYR A 116 -15.83 -7.24 6.94
N ILE A 117 -17.16 -7.16 7.09
CA ILE A 117 -17.94 -8.14 7.85
C ILE A 117 -17.74 -9.54 7.25
N ALA A 118 -17.82 -9.67 5.92
CA ALA A 118 -17.57 -10.94 5.24
C ALA A 118 -16.17 -11.51 5.54
N ALA A 119 -15.13 -10.69 5.43
CA ALA A 119 -13.74 -11.09 5.66
C ALA A 119 -13.50 -11.54 7.11
N VAL A 120 -14.07 -10.81 8.06
CA VAL A 120 -14.00 -11.10 9.49
C VAL A 120 -14.70 -12.42 9.80
N THR A 121 -15.97 -12.56 9.42
CA THR A 121 -16.77 -13.76 9.69
C THR A 121 -16.15 -15.00 9.07
N LEU A 122 -15.67 -14.89 7.83
CA LEU A 122 -14.96 -15.98 7.15
C LEU A 122 -13.72 -16.43 7.93
N SER A 123 -12.94 -15.47 8.43
CA SER A 123 -11.71 -15.76 9.17
C SER A 123 -12.00 -16.36 10.55
N THR A 124 -13.04 -15.90 11.24
CA THR A 124 -13.44 -16.44 12.55
C THR A 124 -13.94 -17.88 12.45
N GLU A 125 -14.77 -18.18 11.45
CA GLU A 125 -15.32 -19.53 11.28
C GLU A 125 -14.22 -20.56 10.97
N VAL A 126 -13.23 -20.18 10.16
CA VAL A 126 -12.07 -21.05 9.90
C VAL A 126 -11.19 -21.23 11.14
N LEU A 127 -10.98 -20.18 11.94
CA LEU A 127 -10.19 -20.30 13.17
C LEU A 127 -10.89 -21.11 14.26
N ARG A 128 -12.22 -21.11 14.29
CA ARG A 128 -13.06 -21.84 15.25
C ARG A 128 -12.97 -23.35 15.07
N ASP A 129 -13.13 -23.84 13.84
CA ASP A 129 -12.95 -25.26 13.49
C ASP A 129 -12.15 -25.40 12.19
N PRO A 130 -10.81 -25.35 12.28
CA PRO A 130 -9.95 -25.43 11.11
C PRO A 130 -10.11 -26.73 10.31
N GLU A 131 -10.46 -27.86 10.95
CA GLU A 131 -10.47 -29.15 10.26
C GLU A 131 -11.63 -29.27 9.29
N SER A 132 -12.83 -28.86 9.72
CA SER A 132 -14.04 -28.92 8.90
C SER A 132 -14.13 -27.76 7.91
N ASN A 133 -13.71 -26.56 8.32
CA ASN A 133 -13.99 -25.34 7.56
C ASN A 133 -12.88 -24.95 6.58
N TRP A 134 -11.64 -25.44 6.76
CA TRP A 134 -10.53 -25.08 5.87
C TRP A 134 -10.80 -25.48 4.42
N LEU A 135 -11.15 -26.74 4.16
CA LEU A 135 -11.37 -27.22 2.79
C LEU A 135 -12.50 -26.46 2.07
N ARG A 136 -13.53 -26.04 2.82
CA ARG A 136 -14.70 -25.35 2.30
C ARG A 136 -14.44 -23.86 2.03
N LEU A 137 -13.65 -23.19 2.87
CA LEU A 137 -13.54 -21.73 2.92
C LEU A 137 -12.17 -21.18 2.51
N LYS A 138 -11.16 -22.04 2.29
CA LYS A 138 -9.79 -21.66 1.90
C LYS A 138 -9.77 -20.73 0.68
N GLU A 139 -10.52 -21.04 -0.37
CA GLU A 139 -10.49 -20.25 -1.62
C GLU A 139 -10.99 -18.82 -1.41
N LEU A 140 -12.06 -18.66 -0.64
CA LEU A 140 -12.60 -17.36 -0.26
C LEU A 140 -11.59 -16.58 0.60
N LEU A 141 -10.91 -17.26 1.54
CA LEU A 141 -9.88 -16.62 2.37
C LEU A 141 -8.69 -16.12 1.53
N LEU A 142 -8.23 -16.94 0.57
CA LEU A 142 -7.17 -16.56 -0.36
C LEU A 142 -7.59 -15.38 -1.25
N HIS A 143 -8.85 -15.34 -1.67
CA HIS A 143 -9.40 -14.20 -2.40
C HIS A 143 -9.32 -12.92 -1.56
N VAL A 144 -9.78 -12.96 -0.31
CA VAL A 144 -9.72 -11.82 0.62
C VAL A 144 -8.28 -11.36 0.85
N ALA A 145 -7.37 -12.31 1.08
CA ALA A 145 -5.97 -12.02 1.36
C ALA A 145 -5.25 -11.36 0.17
N VAL A 146 -5.50 -11.84 -1.06
CA VAL A 146 -4.71 -11.48 -2.25
C VAL A 146 -5.45 -10.51 -3.16
N LEU A 147 -6.68 -10.82 -3.53
CA LEU A 147 -7.40 -10.21 -4.66
C LEU A 147 -8.36 -9.09 -4.23
N HIS A 148 -8.94 -9.18 -3.02
CA HIS A 148 -9.90 -8.19 -2.53
C HIS A 148 -9.27 -6.80 -2.46
N ASN A 149 -9.80 -5.88 -3.25
CA ASN A 149 -9.34 -4.51 -3.34
C ASN A 149 -10.52 -3.57 -3.14
N PRO A 150 -10.56 -2.79 -2.05
CA PRO A 150 -11.60 -1.78 -1.91
C PRO A 150 -11.47 -0.74 -3.03
N SER A 151 -12.62 -0.25 -3.51
CA SER A 151 -12.72 0.79 -4.52
C SER A 151 -12.06 2.11 -4.03
N ARG A 152 -11.67 2.96 -4.98
CA ARG A 152 -11.02 4.26 -4.69
C ARG A 152 -12.02 5.35 -4.27
N GLU A 153 -13.32 5.11 -4.43
CA GLU A 153 -14.39 6.06 -4.19
C GLU A 153 -15.21 5.60 -2.99
N GLU A 154 -14.84 6.01 -1.77
CA GLU A 154 -15.78 5.94 -0.63
C GLU A 154 -15.39 6.89 0.52
N GLU A 155 -14.73 8.03 0.22
CA GLU A 155 -14.59 9.16 1.17
C GLU A 155 -15.96 9.71 1.61
N GLY A 156 -17.03 9.47 0.84
CA GLY A 156 -18.40 9.85 1.20
C GLY A 156 -19.04 9.00 2.30
N ALA A 157 -18.61 7.75 2.49
CA ALA A 157 -19.18 6.85 3.51
C ALA A 157 -18.46 6.91 4.87
N GLU A 158 -17.31 7.61 4.94
CA GLU A 158 -16.58 7.93 6.17
C GLU A 158 -17.37 8.87 7.09
N VAL A 159 -18.30 9.68 6.55
CA VAL A 159 -19.09 10.66 7.31
C VAL A 159 -19.96 10.01 8.40
N LEU A 160 -20.45 8.78 8.19
CA LEU A 160 -21.26 8.07 9.18
C LEU A 160 -20.42 7.34 10.25
N VAL A 161 -19.18 6.94 9.93
CA VAL A 161 -18.24 6.34 10.89
C VAL A 161 -17.63 7.42 11.77
N ALA A 162 -17.28 8.58 11.19
CA ALA A 162 -16.78 9.75 11.91
C ALA A 162 -17.74 10.27 12.99
N ALA A 163 -19.05 10.05 12.83
CA ALA A 163 -20.05 10.42 13.84
C ALA A 163 -20.07 9.48 15.06
N LEU A 164 -19.62 8.23 14.93
CA LEU A 164 -19.60 7.21 16.00
C LEU A 164 -18.17 6.91 16.52
N GLU A 165 -17.13 7.28 15.79
CA GLU A 165 -15.72 7.18 16.16
C GLU A 165 -15.38 7.79 17.54
N PRO A 166 -15.97 8.93 17.96
CA PRO A 166 -15.74 9.49 19.29
C PRO A 166 -16.21 8.59 20.44
N LEU A 167 -17.22 7.74 20.21
CA LEU A 167 -17.72 6.78 21.22
C LEU A 167 -16.78 5.58 21.38
N MET A 168 -16.09 5.18 20.29
CA MET A 168 -15.06 4.13 20.29
C MET A 168 -13.75 4.62 20.93
N LEU A 169 -13.34 5.86 20.63
CA LEU A 169 -12.09 6.46 21.08
C LEU A 169 -12.03 6.75 22.58
N LYS A 170 -13.19 6.91 23.23
CA LYS A 170 -13.28 7.17 24.68
C LYS A 170 -12.82 5.96 25.53
N ALA A 171 -12.79 4.77 24.95
CA ALA A 171 -12.33 3.54 25.59
C ALA A 171 -10.89 3.14 25.20
N TRP A 172 -10.23 3.89 24.32
CA TRP A 172 -8.84 3.63 23.92
C TRP A 172 -7.85 4.39 24.81
N PRO A 173 -6.81 3.71 25.32
CA PRO A 173 -5.66 4.36 25.94
C PRO A 173 -5.10 5.48 25.05
N GLU A 174 -4.79 6.63 25.65
CA GLU A 174 -4.29 7.80 24.92
C GLU A 174 -2.99 7.51 24.17
N SER A 175 -2.11 6.70 24.77
CA SER A 175 -0.88 6.19 24.15
C SER A 175 -1.13 5.45 22.82
N LEU A 176 -2.22 4.66 22.74
CA LEU A 176 -2.61 3.92 21.54
C LEU A 176 -3.24 4.81 20.48
N ARG A 177 -4.01 5.83 20.86
CA ARG A 177 -4.54 6.85 19.92
C ARG A 177 -3.41 7.60 19.21
N VAL A 178 -2.30 7.82 19.90
CA VAL A 178 -1.09 8.47 19.37
C VAL A 178 -0.27 7.53 18.48
N GLN A 179 -0.16 6.24 18.85
CA GLN A 179 0.65 5.27 18.10
C GLN A 179 -0.06 4.65 16.88
N TYR A 180 -1.38 4.50 16.95
CA TYR A 180 -2.23 3.93 15.89
C TYR A 180 -3.52 4.73 15.73
N PRO A 181 -3.51 5.85 15.00
CA PRO A 181 -4.72 6.66 14.82
C PRO A 181 -5.83 5.84 14.13
N PRO A 182 -7.11 5.96 14.57
CA PRO A 182 -8.26 5.11 14.16
C PRO A 182 -8.58 5.11 12.64
N THR A 183 -7.91 5.96 11.88
CA THR A 183 -7.87 6.09 10.40
C THR A 183 -7.48 4.84 9.58
N VAL A 184 -7.46 3.64 10.16
CA VAL A 184 -7.10 2.41 9.43
C VAL A 184 -8.33 1.95 8.64
N ARG A 185 -8.19 1.78 7.32
CA ARG A 185 -9.27 1.30 6.45
C ARG A 185 -9.76 -0.08 6.90
N LEU A 186 -11.08 -0.27 7.01
CA LEU A 186 -11.70 -1.54 7.42
C LEU A 186 -11.27 -2.71 6.53
N SER A 187 -11.14 -2.46 5.24
CA SER A 187 -10.64 -3.41 4.25
C SER A 187 -9.22 -3.93 4.53
N TYR A 188 -8.36 -3.15 5.21
CA TYR A 188 -7.04 -3.61 5.63
C TYR A 188 -7.10 -4.53 6.85
N VAL A 189 -8.04 -4.27 7.76
CA VAL A 189 -8.29 -5.09 8.95
C VAL A 189 -8.81 -6.47 8.54
N GLY A 190 -9.86 -6.51 7.71
CA GLY A 190 -10.43 -7.76 7.21
C GLY A 190 -9.40 -8.60 6.43
N ARG A 191 -8.55 -7.95 5.61
CA ARG A 191 -7.46 -8.64 4.91
C ARG A 191 -6.41 -9.22 5.86
N ALA A 192 -5.97 -8.44 6.85
CA ALA A 192 -4.99 -8.92 7.81
C ALA A 192 -5.54 -10.09 8.64
N MET A 193 -6.85 -10.10 8.92
CA MET A 193 -7.51 -11.22 9.57
C MET A 193 -7.47 -12.48 8.70
N ALA A 194 -7.78 -12.36 7.41
CA ALA A 194 -7.70 -13.48 6.47
C ALA A 194 -6.27 -14.03 6.34
N ILE A 195 -5.27 -13.15 6.21
CA ILE A 195 -3.85 -13.53 6.19
C ILE A 195 -3.48 -14.26 7.48
N SER A 196 -3.90 -13.74 8.63
CA SER A 196 -3.61 -14.33 9.94
C SER A 196 -4.23 -15.71 10.11
N ALA A 197 -5.48 -15.89 9.67
CA ALA A 197 -6.16 -17.18 9.67
C ALA A 197 -5.45 -18.21 8.78
N ILE A 198 -5.11 -17.82 7.54
CA ILE A 198 -4.34 -18.67 6.60
C ILE A 198 -3.02 -19.12 7.23
N LEU A 199 -2.24 -18.18 7.75
CA LEU A 199 -0.93 -18.44 8.32
C LEU A 199 -1.03 -19.32 9.59
N CYS A 200 -2.02 -19.10 10.44
CA CYS A 200 -2.28 -19.94 11.63
C CYS A 200 -2.63 -21.38 11.24
N CYS A 201 -3.55 -21.57 10.29
CA CYS A 201 -3.93 -22.90 9.82
C CYS A 201 -2.75 -23.63 9.14
N CYS A 202 -2.01 -22.95 8.27
CA CYS A 202 -0.82 -23.51 7.60
C CYS A 202 0.30 -23.86 8.59
N PHE A 203 0.40 -23.14 9.71
CA PHE A 203 1.36 -23.48 10.76
C PHE A 203 0.96 -24.73 11.55
N LYS A 204 -0.34 -24.98 11.72
CA LYS A 204 -0.86 -26.19 12.37
C LYS A 204 -0.69 -27.43 11.51
N LYS A 205 -0.89 -27.33 10.19
CA LYS A 205 -0.76 -28.46 9.24
C LYS A 205 0.13 -28.09 8.07
N GLU A 206 1.27 -28.76 7.96
CA GLU A 206 2.25 -28.53 6.90
C GLU A 206 1.69 -28.80 5.49
N GLU A 207 0.84 -29.82 5.35
CA GLU A 207 0.20 -30.15 4.07
C GLU A 207 -0.59 -28.96 3.50
N TRP A 208 -1.26 -28.19 4.37
CA TRP A 208 -1.99 -26.99 3.98
C TRP A 208 -1.05 -25.86 3.55
N ALA A 209 0.11 -25.72 4.20
CA ALA A 209 1.12 -24.73 3.79
C ALA A 209 1.65 -25.05 2.39
N ALA A 210 1.96 -26.32 2.10
CA ALA A 210 2.42 -26.76 0.79
C ALA A 210 1.35 -26.55 -0.29
N ASP A 211 0.12 -26.98 -0.03
CA ASP A 211 -1.04 -26.84 -0.93
C ASP A 211 -1.32 -25.37 -1.27
N VAL A 212 -1.41 -24.48 -0.27
CA VAL A 212 -1.64 -23.05 -0.50
C VAL A 212 -0.48 -22.41 -1.26
N THR A 213 0.77 -22.78 -0.95
CA THR A 213 1.94 -22.22 -1.65
C THR A 213 1.92 -22.59 -3.14
N LEU A 214 1.59 -23.84 -3.47
CA LEU A 214 1.44 -24.29 -4.85
C LEU A 214 0.28 -23.59 -5.56
N GLN A 215 -0.88 -23.48 -4.90
CA GLN A 215 -2.05 -22.78 -5.45
C GLN A 215 -1.77 -21.30 -5.74
N LEU A 216 -1.06 -20.60 -4.86
CA LEU A 216 -0.67 -19.20 -5.06
C LEU A 216 0.35 -19.03 -6.19
N LEU A 217 1.29 -19.97 -6.37
CA LEU A 217 2.19 -19.95 -7.52
C LEU A 217 1.46 -20.22 -8.84
N GLU A 218 0.45 -21.08 -8.84
CA GLU A 218 -0.43 -21.27 -9.99
C GLU A 218 -1.19 -19.98 -10.31
N TRP A 219 -1.75 -19.31 -9.28
CA TRP A 219 -2.43 -18.01 -9.46
C TRP A 219 -1.51 -16.95 -10.07
N ASN A 220 -0.23 -16.91 -9.68
CA ASN A 220 0.74 -15.99 -10.26
C ASN A 220 0.86 -16.14 -11.79
N ASN A 221 0.69 -17.36 -12.31
CA ASN A 221 0.88 -17.67 -13.73
C ASN A 221 -0.43 -17.68 -14.54
N SER A 222 -1.55 -18.02 -13.91
CA SER A 222 -2.81 -18.30 -14.61
C SER A 222 -3.94 -17.31 -14.29
N ASN A 223 -3.93 -16.64 -13.14
CA ASN A 223 -5.08 -15.85 -12.69
C ASN A 223 -5.16 -14.48 -13.42
N PRO A 224 -6.26 -14.13 -14.11
CA PRO A 224 -6.35 -12.89 -14.89
C PRO A 224 -6.21 -11.61 -14.07
N ALA A 225 -6.64 -11.63 -12.79
CA ALA A 225 -6.50 -10.48 -11.89
C ALA A 225 -5.04 -10.19 -11.52
N VAL A 226 -4.16 -11.18 -11.71
CA VAL A 226 -2.73 -11.12 -11.42
C VAL A 226 -1.93 -11.08 -12.71
N ASN A 227 -2.33 -11.75 -13.79
CA ASN A 227 -1.53 -12.05 -14.98
C ASN A 227 -1.37 -10.89 -16.01
N HIS A 228 -1.85 -9.67 -15.72
CA HIS A 228 -1.71 -8.55 -16.66
C HIS A 228 -0.25 -8.07 -16.83
N GLU A 229 0.33 -8.25 -18.02
CA GLU A 229 1.56 -7.58 -18.45
C GLU A 229 1.26 -6.45 -19.45
N PRO A 230 1.90 -5.26 -19.34
CA PRO A 230 2.77 -4.80 -18.26
C PRO A 230 2.00 -4.25 -17.05
N CYS A 231 2.44 -4.64 -15.86
CA CYS A 231 1.79 -4.27 -14.61
C CYS A 231 2.21 -2.86 -14.16
N MET A 232 1.34 -1.86 -14.36
CA MET A 232 1.64 -0.46 -14.02
C MET A 232 1.82 -0.26 -12.49
N PRO A 233 2.73 0.63 -12.03
CA PRO A 233 2.92 0.91 -10.62
C PRO A 233 1.59 1.33 -9.95
N ASN A 234 1.27 0.74 -8.81
CA ASN A 234 0.03 1.00 -8.06
C ASN A 234 -1.26 0.67 -8.86
N SER A 235 -1.20 -0.15 -9.91
CA SER A 235 -2.40 -0.74 -10.51
C SER A 235 -3.02 -1.82 -9.61
N LYS A 236 -4.26 -2.24 -9.90
CA LYS A 236 -4.91 -3.35 -9.19
C LYS A 236 -4.08 -4.64 -9.30
N ALA A 237 -3.67 -4.99 -10.51
CA ALA A 237 -2.79 -6.14 -10.75
C ALA A 237 -1.46 -6.06 -9.97
N HIS A 238 -0.86 -4.87 -9.87
CA HIS A 238 0.41 -4.68 -9.15
C HIS A 238 0.24 -4.90 -7.66
N ARG A 239 -0.83 -4.34 -7.07
CA ARG A 239 -1.16 -4.56 -5.66
C ARG A 239 -1.47 -6.04 -5.35
N SER A 240 -2.24 -6.70 -6.21
CA SER A 240 -2.56 -8.12 -6.04
C SER A 240 -1.31 -9.00 -6.16
N ARG A 241 -0.40 -8.73 -7.11
CA ARG A 241 0.90 -9.41 -7.20
C ARG A 241 1.75 -9.20 -5.95
N MET A 242 1.84 -7.97 -5.45
CA MET A 242 2.58 -7.67 -4.21
C MET A 242 2.05 -8.51 -3.04
N ARG A 243 0.72 -8.53 -2.83
CA ARG A 243 0.08 -9.29 -1.75
C ARG A 243 0.29 -10.80 -1.89
N LEU A 244 0.17 -11.31 -3.11
CA LEU A 244 0.43 -12.72 -3.43
C LEU A 244 1.84 -13.11 -3.00
N TRP A 245 2.84 -12.34 -3.41
CA TRP A 245 4.24 -12.64 -3.10
C TRP A 245 4.62 -12.39 -1.64
N GLN A 246 3.97 -11.43 -0.95
CA GLN A 246 4.09 -11.25 0.50
C GLN A 246 3.59 -12.49 1.26
N LEU A 247 2.43 -13.01 0.88
CA LEU A 247 1.85 -14.22 1.47
C LEU A 247 2.72 -15.46 1.18
N LEU A 248 3.22 -15.61 -0.05
CA LEU A 248 4.17 -16.66 -0.41
C LEU A 248 5.42 -16.63 0.48
N CYS A 249 6.06 -15.47 0.67
CA CYS A 249 7.25 -15.33 1.54
C CYS A 249 6.95 -15.65 3.02
N ALA A 250 5.72 -15.42 3.47
CA ALA A 250 5.29 -15.74 4.83
C ALA A 250 4.97 -17.24 5.02
N LEU A 251 4.57 -17.93 3.95
CA LEU A 251 4.24 -19.37 3.96
C LEU A 251 5.45 -20.29 3.79
N VAL A 252 6.46 -19.89 3.00
CA VAL A 252 7.69 -20.70 2.78
C VAL A 252 8.32 -21.20 4.07
N PRO A 253 8.41 -20.39 5.15
CA PRO A 253 8.92 -20.88 6.43
C PRO A 253 8.20 -22.11 7.00
N MET A 254 6.94 -22.34 6.62
CA MET A 254 6.09 -23.43 7.11
C MET A 254 6.17 -24.70 6.24
N VAL A 255 6.66 -24.61 5.00
CA VAL A 255 6.88 -25.76 4.12
C VAL A 255 8.18 -26.46 4.52
N ARG A 256 8.15 -27.69 5.02
CA ARG A 256 9.36 -28.44 5.47
C ARG A 256 9.77 -29.53 4.48
N SER A 257 8.82 -30.07 3.72
CA SER A 257 9.06 -31.12 2.73
C SER A 257 10.13 -30.72 1.71
N PRO A 258 11.24 -31.48 1.61
CA PRO A 258 12.37 -31.07 0.79
C PRO A 258 12.10 -31.18 -0.71
N THR A 259 11.26 -32.13 -1.12
CA THR A 259 10.84 -32.31 -2.51
C THR A 259 10.01 -31.11 -2.97
N VAL A 260 9.06 -30.67 -2.14
CA VAL A 260 8.23 -29.50 -2.42
C VAL A 260 9.09 -28.24 -2.49
N GLN A 261 10.01 -28.03 -1.55
CA GLN A 261 10.93 -26.88 -1.58
C GLN A 261 11.75 -26.82 -2.88
N ARG A 262 12.25 -27.97 -3.37
CA ARG A 262 12.96 -28.06 -4.65
C ARG A 262 12.07 -27.66 -5.82
N ASP A 263 10.87 -28.21 -5.89
CA ASP A 263 9.95 -27.97 -7.00
C ASP A 263 9.47 -26.50 -7.01
N LEU A 264 9.23 -25.92 -5.82
CA LEU A 264 8.95 -24.49 -5.65
C LEU A 264 10.10 -23.62 -6.16
N LEU A 265 11.34 -23.89 -5.74
CA LEU A 265 12.51 -23.14 -6.19
C LEU A 265 12.68 -23.21 -7.71
N HIS A 266 12.50 -24.40 -8.29
CA HIS A 266 12.58 -24.60 -9.72
C HIS A 266 11.53 -23.77 -10.49
N VAL A 267 10.28 -23.76 -10.03
CA VAL A 267 9.21 -22.94 -10.64
C VAL A 267 9.53 -21.44 -10.53
N VAL A 268 9.95 -20.97 -9.35
CA VAL A 268 10.24 -19.54 -9.14
C VAL A 268 11.40 -19.08 -10.00
N VAL A 269 12.48 -19.85 -10.06
CA VAL A 269 13.66 -19.50 -10.86
C VAL A 269 13.36 -19.59 -12.35
N MET A 270 12.85 -20.73 -12.83
CA MET A 270 12.72 -20.96 -14.28
C MET A 270 11.52 -20.24 -14.90
N LYS A 271 10.44 -20.03 -14.14
CA LYS A 271 9.19 -19.44 -14.66
C LYS A 271 8.86 -18.07 -14.09
N CYS A 272 8.91 -17.87 -12.77
CA CYS A 272 8.41 -16.61 -12.18
C CYS A 272 9.38 -15.43 -12.34
N LEU A 273 10.67 -15.63 -12.06
CA LEU A 273 11.70 -14.60 -12.19
C LEU A 273 11.94 -14.21 -13.65
N THR A 274 11.63 -15.11 -14.60
CA THR A 274 11.73 -14.82 -16.02
C THR A 274 10.62 -13.92 -16.53
N LEU A 275 9.53 -13.70 -15.78
CA LEU A 275 8.43 -12.79 -16.13
C LEU A 275 8.77 -11.31 -15.88
N THR A 276 8.10 -10.43 -16.64
CA THR A 276 8.33 -8.99 -16.58
C THR A 276 7.57 -8.36 -15.43
N ASN A 277 8.27 -8.17 -14.31
CA ASN A 277 7.70 -7.63 -13.08
C ASN A 277 8.39 -6.34 -12.63
N MET A 278 7.62 -5.49 -11.92
CA MET A 278 8.11 -4.35 -11.18
C MET A 278 9.15 -4.77 -10.12
N GLY A 279 10.14 -3.93 -9.86
CA GLY A 279 11.22 -4.23 -8.92
C GLY A 279 10.73 -4.60 -7.50
N SER A 280 9.62 -4.01 -7.03
CA SER A 280 9.04 -4.32 -5.73
C SER A 280 8.53 -5.77 -5.62
N VAL A 281 7.94 -6.30 -6.71
CA VAL A 281 7.44 -7.68 -6.75
C VAL A 281 8.61 -8.64 -6.94
N ARG A 282 9.56 -8.28 -7.81
CA ARG A 282 10.76 -9.09 -8.07
C ARG A 282 11.60 -9.29 -6.80
N ARG A 283 11.70 -8.26 -5.97
CA ARG A 283 12.37 -8.34 -4.68
C ARG A 283 11.77 -9.42 -3.77
N LEU A 284 10.44 -9.58 -3.76
CA LEU A 284 9.79 -10.64 -3.00
C LEU A 284 10.07 -12.02 -3.61
N MET A 285 10.13 -12.13 -4.94
CA MET A 285 10.52 -13.38 -5.63
C MET A 285 11.97 -13.77 -5.28
N GLU A 286 12.90 -12.81 -5.26
CA GLU A 286 14.29 -13.01 -4.84
C GLU A 286 14.35 -13.45 -3.37
N LEU A 287 13.57 -12.81 -2.49
CA LEU A 287 13.50 -13.14 -1.07
C LEU A 287 12.99 -14.57 -0.86
N PHE A 288 11.93 -14.95 -1.58
CA PHE A 288 11.38 -16.30 -1.57
C PHE A 288 12.42 -17.35 -1.99
N ALA A 289 13.14 -17.11 -3.08
CA ALA A 289 14.22 -18.01 -3.53
C ALA A 289 15.34 -18.12 -2.49
N LEU A 290 15.73 -17.00 -1.87
CA LEU A 290 16.75 -16.95 -0.82
C LEU A 290 16.33 -17.70 0.45
N GLN A 291 15.05 -17.69 0.84
CA GLN A 291 14.55 -18.47 1.97
C GLN A 291 14.67 -19.98 1.73
N LEU A 292 14.40 -20.44 0.50
CA LEU A 292 14.54 -21.84 0.12
C LEU A 292 16.01 -22.27 0.09
N LEU A 293 16.87 -21.45 -0.54
CA LEU A 293 18.31 -21.71 -0.61
C LEU A 293 19.01 -21.61 0.76
N GLN A 294 18.48 -20.83 1.70
CA GLN A 294 18.96 -20.82 3.08
C GLN A 294 18.78 -22.18 3.77
N ARG A 295 17.70 -22.91 3.45
CA ARG A 295 17.43 -24.22 4.04
C ARG A 295 18.05 -25.37 3.26
N GLN A 296 18.16 -25.21 1.94
CA GLN A 296 18.73 -26.19 1.04
C GLN A 296 19.78 -25.53 0.12
N PRO A 297 20.96 -25.20 0.66
CA PRO A 297 22.05 -24.62 -0.13
C PRO A 297 22.45 -25.52 -1.30
N GLN A 298 22.31 -26.84 -1.18
CA GLN A 298 22.59 -27.82 -2.23
C GLN A 298 21.78 -27.61 -3.52
N LEU A 299 20.71 -26.81 -3.49
CA LEU A 299 19.92 -26.49 -4.68
C LEU A 299 20.50 -25.33 -5.51
N TYR A 300 21.71 -24.85 -5.18
CA TYR A 300 22.38 -23.77 -5.93
C TYR A 300 22.55 -24.09 -7.43
N TRP A 301 22.63 -25.38 -7.80
CA TRP A 301 22.70 -25.82 -9.20
C TRP A 301 21.49 -25.39 -10.04
N ILE A 302 20.32 -25.14 -9.42
CA ILE A 302 19.14 -24.61 -10.13
C ILE A 302 19.43 -23.20 -10.65
N ILE A 303 20.10 -22.37 -9.85
CA ILE A 303 20.52 -21.02 -10.24
C ILE A 303 21.62 -21.10 -11.29
N ASP A 304 22.61 -21.98 -11.10
CA ASP A 304 23.69 -22.18 -12.09
C ASP A 304 23.14 -22.60 -13.47
N ASN A 305 22.26 -23.61 -13.50
CA ASN A 305 21.59 -24.04 -14.73
C ASN A 305 20.74 -22.93 -15.36
N ALA A 306 20.07 -22.12 -14.55
CA ALA A 306 19.32 -20.98 -15.05
C ALA A 306 20.25 -19.93 -15.69
N MET A 307 21.38 -19.64 -15.05
CA MET A 307 22.39 -18.69 -15.56
C MET A 307 23.12 -19.19 -16.82
N ALA A 308 23.09 -20.49 -17.12
CA ALA A 308 23.62 -21.04 -18.36
C ALA A 308 22.83 -20.62 -19.62
N ASN A 309 21.63 -20.06 -19.46
CA ASN A 309 20.84 -19.52 -20.57
C ASN A 309 21.29 -18.10 -20.96
N TYR A 310 22.01 -17.98 -22.08
CA TYR A 310 22.50 -16.70 -22.59
C TYR A 310 21.42 -15.79 -23.22
N GLN A 311 20.19 -16.27 -23.39
CA GLN A 311 19.07 -15.47 -23.93
C GLN A 311 18.30 -14.72 -22.84
N LEU A 312 18.74 -14.80 -21.58
CA LEU A 312 18.04 -14.16 -20.48
C LEU A 312 18.07 -12.64 -20.57
N ARG A 313 16.96 -12.03 -20.16
CA ARG A 313 16.87 -10.58 -20.05
C ARG A 313 17.82 -10.09 -18.93
N PRO A 314 18.45 -8.91 -19.09
CA PRO A 314 19.36 -8.30 -18.10
C PRO A 314 18.81 -8.27 -16.68
N GLN A 315 17.53 -7.98 -16.63
CA GLN A 315 16.70 -7.90 -15.45
C GLN A 315 16.62 -9.21 -14.65
N VAL A 316 16.59 -10.35 -15.36
CA VAL A 316 16.53 -11.70 -14.77
C VAL A 316 17.91 -12.11 -14.28
N ILE A 317 18.95 -11.84 -15.09
CA ILE A 317 20.35 -12.07 -14.74
C ILE A 317 20.72 -11.28 -13.47
N GLY A 318 20.22 -10.04 -13.34
CA GLY A 318 20.38 -9.23 -12.13
C GLY A 318 19.88 -9.92 -10.87
N SER A 319 18.70 -10.55 -10.92
CA SER A 319 18.17 -11.33 -9.79
C SER A 319 19.01 -12.57 -9.50
N TYR A 320 19.53 -13.25 -10.51
CA TYR A 320 20.39 -14.44 -10.29
C TYR A 320 21.75 -14.07 -9.73
N VAL A 321 22.38 -12.99 -10.20
CA VAL A 321 23.60 -12.42 -9.62
C VAL A 321 23.36 -12.03 -8.17
N PHE A 322 22.24 -11.37 -7.90
CA PHE A 322 21.84 -10.97 -6.56
C PHE A 322 21.65 -12.16 -5.61
N ILE A 323 20.91 -13.19 -6.04
CA ILE A 323 20.69 -14.42 -5.27
C ILE A 323 22.03 -15.13 -5.04
N SER A 324 22.85 -15.29 -6.08
CA SER A 324 24.15 -15.98 -6.01
C SER A 324 25.08 -15.31 -5.01
N ALA A 325 25.19 -13.98 -5.05
CA ALA A 325 26.03 -13.23 -4.11
C ALA A 325 25.58 -13.44 -2.65
N HIS A 326 24.26 -13.45 -2.41
CA HIS A 326 23.72 -13.70 -1.07
C HIS A 326 23.94 -15.13 -0.57
N VAL A 327 23.81 -16.14 -1.44
CA VAL A 327 24.04 -17.53 -1.04
C VAL A 327 25.51 -17.74 -0.66
N ILE A 328 26.45 -17.23 -1.46
CA ILE A 328 27.89 -17.28 -1.14
C ILE A 328 28.17 -16.57 0.19
N LEU A 329 27.63 -15.36 0.37
CA LEU A 329 27.87 -14.58 1.59
C LEU A 329 27.37 -15.28 2.86
N ARG A 330 26.28 -16.03 2.77
CA ARG A 330 25.74 -16.77 3.92
C ARG A 330 26.58 -17.98 4.28
N GLU A 331 27.05 -18.71 3.28
CA GLU A 331 28.04 -19.77 3.49
C GLU A 331 29.30 -19.18 4.14
N LEU A 332 29.81 -18.06 3.61
CA LEU A 332 30.95 -17.30 4.16
C LEU A 332 30.72 -16.66 5.53
N ARG A 333 29.47 -16.49 5.98
CA ARG A 333 29.13 -16.03 7.33
C ARG A 333 28.84 -17.17 8.29
N GLY A 334 28.69 -18.40 7.79
CA GLY A 334 28.38 -19.58 8.60
C GLY A 334 26.90 -19.62 9.00
N GLU A 335 26.05 -18.95 8.24
CA GLU A 335 24.60 -18.93 8.44
C GLU A 335 23.93 -20.20 7.87
N VAL A 336 24.63 -20.91 6.99
CA VAL A 336 24.14 -22.10 6.26
C VAL A 336 25.26 -23.15 6.23
N GLU A 337 24.89 -24.43 6.11
CA GLU A 337 25.85 -25.53 5.98
C GLU A 337 26.74 -25.36 4.73
N PRO A 338 28.05 -25.63 4.84
CA PRO A 338 28.96 -25.55 3.70
C PRO A 338 28.62 -26.64 2.68
N VAL A 339 28.60 -26.26 1.41
CA VAL A 339 28.31 -27.17 0.29
C VAL A 339 29.48 -27.18 -0.67
N ASP A 340 29.98 -28.39 -0.94
CA ASP A 340 31.10 -28.60 -1.85
C ASP A 340 30.83 -27.99 -3.23
N GLY A 341 31.73 -27.11 -3.68
CA GLY A 341 31.69 -26.47 -5.00
C GLY A 341 30.65 -25.35 -5.16
N LEU A 342 29.86 -25.00 -4.14
CA LEU A 342 28.89 -23.91 -4.21
C LEU A 342 29.58 -22.57 -4.45
N MET A 343 30.54 -22.22 -3.58
CA MET A 343 31.27 -20.96 -3.66
C MET A 343 31.98 -20.85 -5.02
N ASP A 344 32.74 -21.86 -5.42
CA ASP A 344 33.53 -21.83 -6.66
C ASP A 344 32.65 -21.66 -7.91
N THR A 345 31.54 -22.41 -7.98
CA THR A 345 30.63 -22.37 -9.13
C THR A 345 29.96 -21.00 -9.25
N LEU A 346 29.37 -20.51 -8.16
CA LEU A 346 28.64 -19.25 -8.19
C LEU A 346 29.58 -18.04 -8.30
N LEU A 347 30.75 -18.08 -7.68
CA LEU A 347 31.76 -17.03 -7.81
C LEU A 347 32.25 -16.91 -9.26
N HIS A 348 32.46 -18.03 -9.95
CA HIS A 348 32.78 -18.02 -11.37
C HIS A 348 31.69 -17.34 -12.20
N ARG A 349 30.41 -17.60 -11.90
CA ARG A 349 29.28 -16.91 -12.56
C ARG A 349 29.26 -15.41 -12.28
N LEU A 350 29.58 -14.99 -11.06
CA LEU A 350 29.68 -13.56 -10.72
C LEU A 350 30.82 -12.90 -11.50
N PHE A 351 32.00 -13.51 -11.59
CA PHE A 351 33.09 -12.97 -12.41
C PHE A 351 32.70 -12.83 -13.89
N GLN A 352 31.98 -13.80 -14.46
CA GLN A 352 31.46 -13.68 -15.83
C GLN A 352 30.54 -12.45 -16.00
N GLN A 353 29.72 -12.13 -15.00
CA GLN A 353 28.78 -11.00 -15.07
C GLN A 353 29.42 -9.65 -14.69
N SER A 354 30.58 -9.66 -14.03
CA SER A 354 31.34 -8.45 -13.70
C SER A 354 31.81 -7.67 -14.95
N THR A 355 31.96 -8.36 -16.09
CA THR A 355 32.33 -7.74 -17.37
C THR A 355 31.14 -7.33 -18.22
N SER A 356 29.92 -7.36 -17.68
CA SER A 356 28.71 -7.01 -18.45
C SER A 356 28.74 -5.57 -18.96
N HIS A 357 28.26 -5.37 -20.19
CA HIS A 357 28.06 -4.04 -20.78
C HIS A 357 26.90 -3.27 -20.12
N GLN A 358 26.03 -3.95 -19.36
CA GLN A 358 24.93 -3.32 -18.64
C GLN A 358 25.42 -2.75 -17.31
N HIS A 359 25.48 -1.42 -17.24
CA HIS A 359 26.03 -0.69 -16.10
C HIS A 359 25.40 -1.10 -14.75
N MET A 360 24.06 -1.19 -14.68
CA MET A 360 23.36 -1.53 -13.42
C MET A 360 23.62 -2.98 -12.96
N LEU A 361 23.63 -3.93 -13.90
CA LEU A 361 23.93 -5.33 -13.62
C LEU A 361 25.36 -5.49 -13.10
N ARG A 362 26.32 -4.87 -13.79
CA ARG A 362 27.73 -4.85 -13.40
C ARG A 362 27.92 -4.25 -12.01
N LEU A 363 27.20 -3.18 -11.71
CA LEU A 363 27.29 -2.49 -10.43
C LEU A 363 26.74 -3.34 -9.26
N VAL A 364 25.60 -4.02 -9.43
CA VAL A 364 25.11 -4.98 -8.41
C VAL A 364 26.11 -6.12 -8.20
N CYS A 365 26.66 -6.65 -9.30
CA CYS A 365 27.68 -7.71 -9.25
C CYS A 365 28.93 -7.27 -8.49
N HIS A 366 29.46 -6.07 -8.77
CA HIS A 366 30.64 -5.52 -8.11
C HIS A 366 30.44 -5.28 -6.61
N ILE A 367 29.26 -4.79 -6.20
CA ILE A 367 28.95 -4.63 -4.77
C ILE A 367 28.95 -6.00 -4.09
N GLY A 368 28.35 -7.02 -4.70
CA GLY A 368 28.36 -8.40 -4.19
C GLY A 368 29.77 -8.97 -4.08
N LEU A 369 30.59 -8.85 -5.14
CA LEU A 369 31.98 -9.30 -5.15
C LEU A 369 32.82 -8.62 -4.05
N ASN A 370 32.60 -7.32 -3.79
CA ASN A 370 33.29 -6.62 -2.72
C ASN A 370 32.97 -7.21 -1.34
N PHE A 371 31.70 -7.46 -1.04
CA PHE A 371 31.31 -8.11 0.22
C PHE A 371 31.85 -9.54 0.33
N ILE A 372 31.86 -10.29 -0.77
CA ILE A 372 32.40 -11.65 -0.81
C ILE A 372 33.90 -11.61 -0.50
N ARG A 373 34.65 -10.67 -1.08
CA ARG A 373 36.07 -10.48 -0.79
C ARG A 373 36.29 -10.21 0.70
N GLU A 374 35.58 -9.24 1.27
CA GLU A 374 35.70 -8.87 2.69
C GLU A 374 35.42 -10.06 3.61
N ALA A 375 34.35 -10.83 3.34
CA ALA A 375 34.00 -12.01 4.12
C ALA A 375 35.01 -13.16 3.94
N SER A 376 35.59 -13.31 2.74
CA SER A 376 36.59 -14.35 2.44
C SER A 376 37.93 -14.06 3.11
N VAL A 377 38.38 -12.80 3.07
CA VAL A 377 39.60 -12.35 3.77
C VAL A 377 39.45 -12.53 5.28
N ALA A 378 38.28 -12.20 5.85
CA ALA A 378 38.01 -12.44 7.27
C ALA A 378 38.11 -13.92 7.68
N ARG A 379 37.92 -14.85 6.73
CA ARG A 379 38.08 -16.31 6.93
C ARG A 379 39.45 -16.86 6.53
N GLY A 380 40.36 -16.02 6.04
CA GLY A 380 41.68 -16.44 5.58
C GLY A 380 41.68 -17.21 4.26
N ILE A 381 40.64 -17.05 3.42
CA ILE A 381 40.58 -17.63 2.08
C ILE A 381 41.48 -16.81 1.15
N VAL A 382 42.36 -17.49 0.41
CA VAL A 382 43.30 -16.86 -0.53
C VAL A 382 42.85 -17.13 -1.96
N PHE A 383 42.75 -16.09 -2.78
CA PHE A 383 42.38 -16.18 -4.19
C PHE A 383 43.60 -16.25 -5.11
N SER A 384 43.38 -16.67 -6.36
CA SER A 384 44.42 -16.63 -7.39
C SER A 384 44.82 -15.20 -7.76
N ALA A 385 46.02 -15.02 -8.33
CA ALA A 385 46.50 -13.69 -8.73
C ALA A 385 45.56 -12.95 -9.69
N ASN A 386 44.87 -13.69 -10.57
CA ASN A 386 43.91 -13.12 -11.51
C ASN A 386 42.64 -12.64 -10.79
N GLU A 387 42.13 -13.42 -9.83
CA GLU A 387 40.96 -13.05 -9.03
C GLU A 387 41.24 -11.85 -8.13
N GLU A 388 42.42 -11.80 -7.50
CA GLU A 388 42.86 -10.64 -6.71
C GLU A 388 42.91 -9.37 -7.56
N SER A 389 43.43 -9.44 -8.80
CA SER A 389 43.42 -8.29 -9.71
C SER A 389 42.01 -7.80 -10.03
N ILE A 390 41.03 -8.70 -10.17
CA ILE A 390 39.63 -8.33 -10.39
C ILE A 390 39.05 -7.66 -9.14
N PHE A 391 39.31 -8.23 -7.97
CA PHE A 391 38.86 -7.68 -6.69
C PHE A 391 39.46 -6.30 -6.40
N ASP A 392 40.72 -6.06 -6.74
CA ASP A 392 41.38 -4.77 -6.60
C ASP A 392 40.77 -3.70 -7.49
N TYR A 393 40.41 -4.06 -8.73
CA TYR A 393 39.66 -3.18 -9.62
C TYR A 393 38.27 -2.84 -9.05
N VAL A 394 37.54 -3.85 -8.57
CA VAL A 394 36.18 -3.68 -7.99
C VAL A 394 36.20 -2.80 -6.74
N ALA A 395 37.24 -2.93 -5.89
CA ALA A 395 37.37 -2.16 -4.67
C ALA A 395 37.55 -0.66 -4.95
N ASN A 396 38.34 -0.31 -5.97
CA ASN A 396 38.84 1.04 -6.23
C ASN A 396 38.07 1.83 -7.31
N ALA A 397 37.10 1.22 -8.00
CA ALA A 397 36.32 1.88 -9.05
C ALA A 397 35.49 3.07 -8.47
N PRO A 398 35.78 4.34 -8.83
CA PRO A 398 35.25 5.52 -8.13
C PRO A 398 33.72 5.62 -8.10
N GLU A 399 33.06 5.33 -9.23
CA GLU A 399 31.59 5.36 -9.33
C GLU A 399 30.93 4.24 -8.52
N HIS A 400 31.57 3.06 -8.43
CA HIS A 400 31.06 1.93 -7.68
C HIS A 400 31.26 2.10 -6.18
N VAL A 401 32.35 2.74 -5.74
CA VAL A 401 32.59 3.09 -4.33
C VAL A 401 31.47 4.00 -3.81
N LYS A 402 31.16 5.07 -4.54
CA LYS A 402 30.10 6.02 -4.16
C LYS A 402 28.74 5.33 -4.06
N PHE A 403 28.40 4.48 -5.03
CA PHE A 403 27.13 3.76 -5.02
C PHE A 403 27.07 2.68 -3.93
N ARG A 404 28.18 1.99 -3.67
CA ARG A 404 28.30 1.00 -2.59
C ARG A 404 28.01 1.66 -1.24
N VAL A 405 28.60 2.81 -0.94
CA VAL A 405 28.32 3.57 0.29
C VAL A 405 26.84 3.96 0.40
N GLN A 406 26.18 4.27 -0.71
CA GLN A 406 24.78 4.71 -0.69
C GLN A 406 23.75 3.56 -0.61
N HIS A 407 24.04 2.40 -1.19
CA HIS A 407 23.04 1.36 -1.46
C HIS A 407 23.40 -0.04 -0.92
N ALA A 408 24.59 -0.22 -0.34
CA ALA A 408 25.03 -1.48 0.23
C ALA A 408 24.01 -2.10 1.19
N GLU A 409 23.54 -1.33 2.18
CA GLU A 409 22.59 -1.79 3.20
C GLU A 409 21.22 -2.17 2.60
N GLN A 410 20.83 -1.53 1.48
CA GLN A 410 19.57 -1.84 0.79
C GLN A 410 19.66 -3.13 -0.03
N LEU A 411 20.83 -3.44 -0.58
CA LEU A 411 21.06 -4.64 -1.38
C LEU A 411 21.41 -5.85 -0.48
N PHE A 412 22.29 -5.67 0.50
CA PHE A 412 22.81 -6.73 1.36
C PHE A 412 22.35 -6.58 2.82
N PHE A 413 21.06 -6.86 3.02
CA PHE A 413 20.33 -6.83 4.30
C PHE A 413 20.23 -8.21 4.94
N ASP A 414 19.86 -8.29 6.23
CA ASP A 414 19.56 -9.57 6.88
C ASP A 414 18.23 -10.13 6.34
N VAL A 415 18.32 -11.25 5.64
CA VAL A 415 17.16 -11.90 5.05
C VAL A 415 16.22 -12.46 6.11
N ARG A 416 16.72 -12.91 7.26
CA ARG A 416 15.87 -13.41 8.36
C ARG A 416 14.97 -12.29 8.87
N GLU A 417 15.49 -11.08 8.98
CA GLU A 417 14.72 -9.91 9.40
C GLU A 417 13.72 -9.48 8.31
N ALA A 418 14.14 -9.42 7.05
CA ALA A 418 13.27 -9.04 5.93
C ALA A 418 12.12 -10.03 5.68
N CYS A 419 12.30 -11.28 6.07
CA CYS A 419 11.27 -12.33 6.01
C CYS A 419 10.30 -12.31 7.19
N THR A 420 10.49 -11.43 8.17
CA THR A 420 9.54 -11.31 9.28
C THR A 420 8.20 -10.80 8.76
N PRO A 421 7.07 -11.31 9.28
CA PRO A 421 5.73 -10.79 8.96
C PRO A 421 5.61 -9.27 9.20
N ARG A 422 6.40 -8.72 10.13
CA ARG A 422 6.56 -7.28 10.30
C ARG A 422 7.06 -6.65 8.99
N GLN A 423 8.22 -7.05 8.48
CA GLN A 423 8.78 -6.44 7.27
C GLN A 423 7.96 -6.76 6.01
N LEU A 424 7.35 -7.95 5.93
CA LEU A 424 6.52 -8.36 4.80
C LEU A 424 5.18 -7.61 4.72
N PHE A 425 4.52 -7.38 5.85
CA PHE A 425 3.17 -6.80 5.93
C PHE A 425 3.12 -5.41 6.58
N CYS A 426 4.26 -4.71 6.68
CA CYS A 426 4.27 -3.30 7.08
C CYS A 426 3.98 -2.40 5.87
N ILE A 427 3.06 -1.46 6.07
CA ILE A 427 2.88 -0.32 5.15
C ILE A 427 3.71 0.84 5.69
N GLN A 428 4.46 1.48 4.80
CA GLN A 428 5.05 2.77 5.09
C GLN A 428 3.95 3.84 5.05
N ARG A 429 3.50 4.29 6.22
CA ARG A 429 2.63 5.45 6.36
C ARG A 429 3.51 6.69 6.51
N ARG A 430 3.29 7.69 5.65
CA ARG A 430 3.88 9.00 5.86
C ARG A 430 2.95 9.82 6.75
N GLU A 431 3.38 10.09 7.98
CA GLU A 431 2.77 11.07 8.87
C GLU A 431 3.73 12.25 9.02
N GLY A 432 3.47 13.33 8.28
CA GLY A 432 4.40 14.44 8.15
C GLY A 432 5.77 13.97 7.61
N ASN A 433 6.84 14.27 8.35
CA ASN A 433 8.22 13.91 8.00
C ASN A 433 8.57 12.44 8.30
N ASN A 434 7.77 11.80 9.14
CA ASN A 434 8.09 10.49 9.67
C ASN A 434 7.50 9.42 8.73
N ILE A 435 8.37 8.51 8.29
CA ILE A 435 7.93 7.27 7.67
C ILE A 435 7.67 6.30 8.80
N LEU A 436 6.41 6.20 9.23
CA LEU A 436 5.99 5.22 10.21
C LEU A 436 5.76 3.89 9.50
N LEU A 437 6.34 2.82 10.06
CA LEU A 437 6.07 1.46 9.62
C LEU A 437 4.88 0.94 10.42
N VAL A 438 3.75 0.75 9.74
CA VAL A 438 2.52 0.23 10.35
C VAL A 438 2.35 -1.23 9.95
N SER A 439 2.45 -2.14 10.93
CA SER A 439 2.15 -3.56 10.73
C SER A 439 0.63 -3.73 10.61
N ILE A 440 0.14 -4.10 9.42
CA ILE A 440 -1.30 -4.33 9.22
C ILE A 440 -1.82 -5.44 10.15
N PRO A 441 -1.11 -6.59 10.33
CA PRO A 441 -1.53 -7.58 11.31
C PRO A 441 -1.67 -7.00 12.71
N ALA A 442 -0.66 -6.29 13.24
CA ALA A 442 -0.71 -5.74 14.59
C ALA A 442 -1.92 -4.81 14.81
N VAL A 443 -2.20 -3.94 13.85
CA VAL A 443 -3.36 -3.03 13.88
C VAL A 443 -4.67 -3.80 13.83
N ALA A 444 -4.76 -4.84 12.98
CA ALA A 444 -5.94 -5.66 12.90
C ALA A 444 -6.23 -6.38 14.22
N PHE A 445 -5.20 -6.86 14.90
CA PHE A 445 -5.32 -7.52 16.20
C PHE A 445 -5.84 -6.61 17.31
N GLU A 446 -5.40 -5.36 17.35
CA GLU A 446 -5.92 -4.39 18.31
C GLU A 446 -7.39 -4.03 18.02
N ARG A 447 -7.78 -3.93 16.74
CA ARG A 447 -9.19 -3.72 16.37
C ARG A 447 -10.06 -4.95 16.63
N MET A 448 -9.52 -6.15 16.48
CA MET A 448 -10.23 -7.40 16.78
C MET A 448 -10.63 -7.52 18.26
N ARG A 449 -9.94 -6.86 19.20
CA ARG A 449 -10.38 -6.77 20.60
C ARG A 449 -11.72 -6.06 20.78
N PHE A 450 -12.09 -5.22 19.82
CA PHE A 450 -13.33 -4.45 19.81
C PHE A 450 -14.22 -4.83 18.63
N ILE A 451 -13.99 -6.00 18.02
CA ILE A 451 -14.76 -6.49 16.86
C ILE A 451 -16.26 -6.44 17.14
N ASP A 452 -16.64 -6.68 18.39
CA ASP A 452 -18.03 -6.69 18.80
C ASP A 452 -18.70 -5.33 18.65
N ARG A 453 -17.97 -4.27 19.01
CA ARG A 453 -18.43 -2.89 18.90
C ARG A 453 -18.37 -2.40 17.45
N GLU A 454 -17.40 -2.87 16.68
CA GLU A 454 -17.30 -2.51 15.26
C GLU A 454 -18.46 -3.08 14.45
N VAL A 455 -18.78 -4.37 14.61
CA VAL A 455 -19.91 -4.99 13.92
C VAL A 455 -21.24 -4.34 14.34
N ALA A 456 -21.39 -3.98 15.62
CA ALA A 456 -22.53 -3.22 16.13
C ALA A 456 -22.69 -1.84 15.45
N CYS A 457 -21.61 -1.09 15.32
CA CYS A 457 -21.64 0.23 14.67
C CYS A 457 -21.89 0.12 13.17
N LEU A 458 -21.30 -0.87 12.49
CA LEU A 458 -21.37 -1.04 11.04
C LEU A 458 -22.73 -1.52 10.55
N THR A 459 -23.48 -2.23 11.38
CA THR A 459 -24.84 -2.69 11.08
C THR A 459 -25.91 -1.61 11.22
N GLY A 460 -25.55 -0.39 11.64
CA GLY A 460 -26.47 0.76 11.67
C GLY A 460 -27.61 0.55 12.67
N VAL A 461 -27.30 0.04 13.85
CA VAL A 461 -28.27 -0.33 14.89
C VAL A 461 -29.04 0.90 15.38
N LEU A 462 -30.30 1.04 14.94
CA LEU A 462 -31.19 2.16 15.31
C LEU A 462 -32.28 1.73 16.29
N THR A 463 -32.55 0.42 16.44
CA THR A 463 -33.66 -0.10 17.25
C THR A 463 -33.20 -1.01 18.39
N PRO A 464 -33.95 -1.12 19.50
CA PRO A 464 -33.64 -2.04 20.59
C PRO A 464 -33.57 -3.52 20.16
N VAL A 465 -34.36 -3.91 19.16
CA VAL A 465 -34.35 -5.27 18.59
C VAL A 465 -33.03 -5.54 17.86
N ASP A 466 -32.52 -4.55 17.12
CA ASP A 466 -31.23 -4.65 16.44
C ASP A 466 -30.06 -4.68 17.45
N GLN A 467 -30.17 -3.99 18.59
CA GLN A 467 -29.19 -4.06 19.68
C GLN A 467 -29.12 -5.46 20.29
N ILE A 468 -30.28 -6.09 20.54
CA ILE A 468 -30.35 -7.47 21.05
C ILE A 468 -29.82 -8.46 20.01
N ARG A 469 -30.13 -8.28 18.72
CA ARG A 469 -29.60 -9.12 17.63
C ARG A 469 -28.07 -9.06 17.55
N VAL A 470 -27.51 -7.86 17.58
CA VAL A 470 -26.06 -7.69 17.60
C VAL A 470 -25.49 -8.30 18.87
N GLN A 471 -26.07 -8.07 20.05
CA GLN A 471 -25.62 -8.73 21.28
C GLN A 471 -25.63 -10.26 21.17
N VAL A 472 -26.63 -10.86 20.54
CA VAL A 472 -26.69 -12.31 20.28
C VAL A 472 -25.64 -12.74 19.25
N LEU A 473 -25.47 -12.02 18.15
CA LEU A 473 -24.40 -12.29 17.17
C LEU A 473 -23.02 -12.19 17.83
N MET A 474 -22.83 -11.23 18.75
CA MET A 474 -21.58 -11.00 19.47
C MET A 474 -21.30 -12.05 20.55
N GLN A 475 -22.34 -12.60 21.18
CA GLN A 475 -22.19 -13.81 22.01
C GLN A 475 -21.63 -15.00 21.22
N HIS A 476 -21.77 -15.01 19.89
CA HIS A 476 -21.22 -16.06 19.03
C HIS A 476 -19.81 -15.75 18.50
N PHE A 477 -19.41 -14.48 18.44
CA PHE A 477 -18.06 -14.09 18.00
C PHE A 477 -17.00 -14.29 19.07
N GLU A 478 -17.36 -14.29 20.37
CA GLU A 478 -16.46 -14.43 21.53
C GLU A 478 -15.03 -14.00 21.20
N ALA A 479 -14.78 -12.69 21.08
CA ALA A 479 -13.50 -12.15 20.59
C ALA A 479 -12.28 -12.74 21.34
N SER A 480 -12.45 -13.11 22.62
CA SER A 480 -11.45 -13.83 23.43
C SER A 480 -11.07 -15.20 22.85
N ARG A 481 -12.03 -15.98 22.34
CA ARG A 481 -11.81 -17.28 21.70
C ARG A 481 -11.20 -17.17 20.31
N VAL A 482 -11.58 -16.17 19.52
CA VAL A 482 -11.01 -15.93 18.16
C VAL A 482 -9.51 -15.66 18.24
N LEU A 483 -9.08 -14.98 19.30
CA LEU A 483 -7.67 -14.66 19.53
C LEU A 483 -6.88 -15.82 20.17
N GLU A 484 -7.54 -16.80 20.77
CA GLU A 484 -6.89 -17.93 21.46
C GLU A 484 -5.94 -18.73 20.55
N PRO A 485 -6.31 -19.13 19.31
CA PRO A 485 -5.41 -19.83 18.39
C PRO A 485 -4.19 -19.00 17.97
N LEU A 486 -4.25 -17.68 18.14
CA LEU A 486 -3.24 -16.73 17.67
C LEU A 486 -2.25 -16.35 18.79
N LYS A 487 -2.56 -16.65 20.05
CA LYS A 487 -1.67 -16.39 21.20
C LYS A 487 -0.35 -17.15 21.11
N GLU A 488 -0.36 -18.38 20.62
CA GLU A 488 0.83 -19.24 20.49
C GLU A 488 1.51 -19.10 19.12
N PHE A 489 0.98 -18.26 18.23
CA PHE A 489 1.43 -18.19 16.85
C PHE A 489 2.65 -17.26 16.68
N PRO A 490 3.83 -17.76 16.27
CA PRO A 490 5.08 -16.99 16.33
C PRO A 490 5.22 -15.92 15.23
N TYR A 491 4.38 -15.97 14.20
CA TYR A 491 4.42 -15.04 13.05
C TYR A 491 3.47 -13.84 13.23
N ILE A 492 2.77 -13.75 14.35
CA ILE A 492 1.93 -12.62 14.71
C ILE A 492 2.45 -12.06 16.04
N PRO A 493 2.53 -10.73 16.22
CA PRO A 493 3.11 -10.12 17.41
C PRO A 493 2.22 -10.31 18.66
N HIS A 494 2.14 -11.55 19.16
CA HIS A 494 1.42 -11.92 20.39
C HIS A 494 2.26 -12.72 21.37
N THR A 495 3.48 -13.08 21.00
CA THR A 495 4.27 -14.00 21.81
C THR A 495 5.36 -13.26 22.58
N LYS A 496 5.42 -13.55 23.89
CA LYS A 496 6.31 -13.02 24.94
C LYS A 496 7.82 -12.90 24.60
N SER A 497 8.28 -13.36 23.43
CA SER A 497 9.70 -13.42 23.06
C SER A 497 10.25 -12.12 22.46
N THR A 498 9.44 -11.10 22.24
CA THR A 498 9.88 -9.76 21.79
C THR A 498 9.52 -8.71 22.83
N ALA A 499 10.09 -8.91 24.03
CA ALA A 499 9.85 -8.15 25.26
C ALA A 499 10.29 -6.67 25.26
N LEU A 500 10.41 -6.03 24.10
CA LEU A 500 10.70 -4.60 24.02
C LEU A 500 9.48 -3.74 23.63
N PHE A 501 8.40 -4.29 23.05
CA PHE A 501 7.30 -3.44 22.53
C PHE A 501 5.87 -3.99 22.58
N CYS A 502 5.58 -5.11 23.26
CA CYS A 502 4.20 -5.51 23.57
C CYS A 502 4.04 -5.60 25.09
N VAL A 503 3.42 -4.58 25.70
CA VAL A 503 3.13 -4.55 27.13
C VAL A 503 1.98 -5.51 27.42
N ASP A 504 2.09 -6.25 28.52
CA ASP A 504 1.08 -7.18 29.02
C ASP A 504 -0.02 -6.39 29.77
N TYR A 505 -1.00 -5.89 29.02
CA TYR A 505 -1.99 -4.93 29.51
C TYR A 505 -3.10 -5.52 30.38
N THR A 506 -3.13 -6.83 30.64
CA THR A 506 -4.20 -7.39 31.51
C THR A 506 -4.05 -6.93 32.96
N ARG A 507 -2.81 -6.61 33.40
CA ARG A 507 -2.54 -6.14 34.76
C ARG A 507 -2.73 -4.62 34.90
N GLU A 508 -2.33 -3.85 33.88
CA GLU A 508 -2.49 -2.40 33.87
C GLU A 508 -3.95 -1.96 33.63
N ALA A 509 -4.71 -2.66 32.78
CA ALA A 509 -6.12 -2.36 32.55
C ALA A 509 -6.99 -2.61 33.79
N VAL A 510 -6.69 -3.66 34.58
CA VAL A 510 -7.37 -3.93 35.86
C VAL A 510 -7.02 -2.87 36.91
N ALA A 511 -5.77 -2.39 36.93
CA ALA A 511 -5.33 -1.31 37.82
C ALA A 511 -5.92 0.06 37.45
N VAL A 512 -6.09 0.35 36.16
CA VAL A 512 -6.70 1.60 35.65
C VAL A 512 -8.21 1.62 35.83
N LEU A 513 -8.89 0.47 35.76
CA LEU A 513 -10.32 0.34 36.03
C LEU A 513 -10.68 0.44 37.53
N THR A 514 -9.70 0.37 38.42
CA THR A 514 -9.90 0.37 39.89
C THR A 514 -9.31 1.59 40.59
N ALA A 515 -8.66 2.52 39.88
CA ALA A 515 -8.05 3.71 40.44
C ALA A 515 -8.93 4.96 40.21
N ASP A 516 -9.50 5.48 41.30
CA ASP A 516 -10.26 6.73 41.31
C ASP A 516 -9.40 7.96 40.92
N THR A 517 -10.05 8.87 40.20
CA THR A 517 -9.52 10.12 39.63
C THR A 517 -9.06 11.12 40.68
N HIS A 518 -7.85 11.70 40.54
CA HIS A 518 -7.55 13.12 40.83
C HIS A 518 -6.13 13.54 40.36
N ILE A 519 -6.09 14.53 39.45
CA ILE A 519 -5.14 15.68 39.32
C ILE A 519 -3.61 15.41 39.28
N SER A 520 -2.93 15.78 38.17
CA SER A 520 -2.08 17.01 38.05
C SER A 520 -1.01 16.91 36.96
N GLU A 521 -0.91 18.01 36.20
CA GLU A 521 0.16 18.55 35.35
C GLU A 521 1.59 17.99 35.48
N GLY A 522 2.31 17.97 34.35
CA GLY A 522 3.77 17.80 34.32
C GLY A 522 4.36 17.59 32.94
N MET A 523 4.34 18.60 32.08
CA MET A 523 5.03 18.56 30.78
C MET A 523 6.50 18.94 30.99
N SER A 524 7.42 18.00 30.76
CA SER A 524 8.87 18.26 30.77
C SER A 524 9.45 18.20 29.36
N SER A 525 10.28 19.19 29.06
CA SER A 525 10.95 19.45 27.81
C SER A 525 12.07 18.45 27.50
N VAL A 526 12.12 17.96 26.26
CA VAL A 526 13.34 17.34 25.72
C VAL A 526 13.86 18.18 24.55
N THR A 527 15.00 18.82 24.79
CA THR A 527 15.89 19.43 23.80
C THR A 527 16.84 18.39 23.24
N GLY A 528 17.00 18.35 21.91
CA GLY A 528 18.02 17.54 21.24
C GLY A 528 17.86 17.60 19.72
N TYR A 529 18.50 18.59 19.09
CA TYR A 529 18.70 18.63 17.65
C TYR A 529 19.85 17.67 17.29
N GLU A 530 19.66 16.83 16.25
CA GLU A 530 20.49 16.86 15.04
C GLU A 530 19.96 15.94 13.92
N ASN A 531 19.83 16.55 12.72
CA ASN A 531 19.66 15.99 11.37
C ASN A 531 18.48 15.03 11.07
N VAL A 532 17.28 15.61 10.89
CA VAL A 532 16.13 14.95 10.24
C VAL A 532 15.59 15.80 9.09
N GLN A 533 15.44 15.19 7.92
CA GLN A 533 14.82 15.77 6.73
C GLN A 533 13.35 16.16 6.99
N ARG A 534 12.98 17.43 6.77
CA ARG A 534 11.61 17.93 7.03
C ARG A 534 10.76 18.04 5.76
N LYS A 535 9.76 17.16 5.59
CA LYS A 535 8.60 17.30 4.68
C LYS A 535 7.27 17.12 5.44
N ALA A 536 6.64 18.21 5.85
CA ALA A 536 5.31 18.18 6.46
C ALA A 536 4.23 18.32 5.38
N THR A 537 3.08 17.67 5.57
CA THR A 537 1.84 17.89 4.82
C THR A 537 0.86 18.63 5.74
N PRO A 538 0.21 19.75 5.34
CA PRO A 538 -0.67 20.50 6.22
C PRO A 538 -2.11 19.98 6.26
N TRP A 539 -2.78 20.37 7.35
CA TRP A 539 -4.17 20.22 7.76
C TRP A 539 -4.81 21.60 7.59
N TRP A 540 -5.92 21.67 6.87
CA TRP A 540 -6.41 22.90 6.24
C TRP A 540 -7.40 23.69 7.12
N SER A 541 -7.07 24.97 7.35
CA SER A 541 -7.98 26.12 7.18
C SER A 541 -7.13 27.38 6.88
N SER A 542 -7.36 27.99 5.72
CA SER A 542 -6.35 28.83 5.03
C SER A 542 -6.03 30.16 5.71
N GLN A 543 -7.00 30.85 6.34
CA GLN A 543 -6.78 32.24 6.76
C GLN A 543 -5.86 32.42 7.97
N LEU A 544 -5.91 31.53 8.97
CA LEU A 544 -5.07 31.65 10.17
C LEU A 544 -3.61 31.22 9.89
N TYR A 545 -3.40 30.37 8.87
CA TYR A 545 -2.09 29.86 8.51
C TYR A 545 -1.30 30.85 7.64
N ASP A 546 -1.99 31.63 6.80
CA ASP A 546 -1.40 32.70 5.98
C ASP A 546 -0.75 33.79 6.85
N GLU A 547 -1.29 34.06 8.04
CA GLU A 547 -0.75 35.04 8.99
C GLU A 547 0.37 34.49 9.88
N LEU A 548 0.46 33.17 10.07
CA LEU A 548 1.30 32.55 11.12
C LEU A 548 2.53 31.78 10.61
N HIS A 549 2.70 31.55 9.30
CA HIS A 549 3.84 30.77 8.81
C HIS A 549 5.14 31.62 8.62
N PRO A 550 6.22 31.37 9.39
CA PRO A 550 7.41 32.25 9.41
C PRO A 550 8.18 32.37 8.08
N ARG A 551 7.97 31.45 7.13
CA ARG A 551 8.63 31.46 5.80
C ARG A 551 7.91 32.32 4.76
N ALA A 552 6.59 32.51 4.88
CA ALA A 552 5.83 33.36 3.95
C ALA A 552 6.19 34.85 4.13
N LEU A 553 6.50 35.24 5.37
CA LEU A 553 6.89 36.60 5.74
C LEU A 553 8.38 36.94 5.53
N LYS A 554 9.24 35.97 5.18
CA LYS A 554 10.71 36.15 5.20
C LYS A 554 11.45 35.91 3.88
N THR A 555 10.79 35.42 2.83
CA THR A 555 11.49 35.10 1.57
C THR A 555 11.28 36.20 0.55
N GLU A 556 12.33 36.97 0.26
CA GLU A 556 12.34 37.93 -0.85
C GLU A 556 12.08 37.16 -2.15
N ARG A 557 11.08 37.55 -2.95
CA ARG A 557 10.78 36.91 -4.24
C ARG A 557 11.63 37.52 -5.35
N GLN A 558 11.99 36.72 -6.35
CA GLN A 558 12.64 37.20 -7.55
C GLN A 558 11.63 37.96 -8.41
N PRO A 559 11.96 39.13 -8.97
CA PRO A 559 11.04 39.92 -9.79
C PRO A 559 10.92 39.34 -11.21
N VAL A 560 10.51 38.08 -11.28
CA VAL A 560 10.22 37.34 -12.49
C VAL A 560 8.78 36.83 -12.45
N ILE A 561 8.03 37.14 -13.49
CA ILE A 561 6.61 36.79 -13.64
C ILE A 561 6.51 35.73 -14.74
N VAL A 562 5.79 34.63 -14.49
CA VAL A 562 5.60 33.55 -15.48
C VAL A 562 4.18 33.58 -16.02
N ILE A 563 4.03 33.68 -17.33
CA ILE A 563 2.73 33.68 -18.01
C ILE A 563 2.39 32.27 -18.47
N ALA A 564 1.38 31.69 -17.81
CA ALA A 564 0.80 30.38 -18.11
C ALA A 564 -0.60 30.49 -18.75
N SER A 565 -1.11 31.68 -19.04
CA SER A 565 -2.46 31.90 -19.60
C SER A 565 -2.70 31.23 -20.96
N LEU A 566 -1.65 30.85 -21.70
CA LEU A 566 -1.77 30.13 -22.97
C LEU A 566 -1.85 28.60 -22.80
N LEU A 567 -1.66 28.08 -21.59
CA LEU A 567 -1.65 26.64 -21.31
C LEU A 567 -3.06 26.15 -20.96
N GLN A 568 -3.46 25.05 -21.58
CA GLN A 568 -4.76 24.41 -21.30
C GLN A 568 -4.64 23.18 -20.39
N ASN A 569 -3.48 22.52 -20.36
CA ASN A 569 -3.30 21.31 -19.56
C ASN A 569 -3.03 21.66 -18.09
N PRO A 570 -3.91 21.28 -17.14
CA PRO A 570 -3.77 21.61 -15.71
C PRO A 570 -2.50 21.04 -15.08
N VAL A 571 -1.97 19.91 -15.58
CA VAL A 571 -0.72 19.31 -15.07
C VAL A 571 0.49 20.19 -15.38
N ASN A 572 0.50 20.82 -16.57
CA ASN A 572 1.59 21.71 -16.96
C ASN A 572 1.56 23.01 -16.14
N VAL A 573 0.37 23.57 -15.93
CA VAL A 573 0.20 24.75 -15.07
C VAL A 573 0.66 24.43 -13.64
N ALA A 574 0.26 23.28 -13.10
CA ALA A 574 0.72 22.80 -11.79
C ALA A 574 2.25 22.62 -11.71
N GLY A 575 2.88 22.13 -12.79
CA GLY A 575 4.33 22.03 -12.90
C GLY A 575 5.04 23.39 -12.81
N LEU A 576 4.46 24.42 -13.44
CA LEU A 576 4.97 25.80 -13.36
C LEU A 576 4.78 26.41 -11.97
N PHE A 577 3.65 26.17 -11.31
CA PHE A 577 3.44 26.62 -9.93
C PHE A 577 4.47 26.02 -8.97
N ARG A 578 4.72 24.72 -9.12
CA ARG A 578 5.70 24.03 -8.28
C ARG A 578 7.12 24.54 -8.50
N CYS A 579 7.53 24.72 -9.75
CA CYS A 579 8.87 25.24 -10.04
C CYS A 579 8.99 26.72 -9.67
N GLY A 580 7.92 27.50 -9.89
CA GLY A 580 7.85 28.91 -9.53
C GLY A 580 7.98 29.13 -8.02
N GLU A 581 7.33 28.29 -7.21
CA GLU A 581 7.48 28.33 -5.76
C GLU A 581 8.92 28.01 -5.34
N VAL A 582 9.50 26.93 -5.87
CA VAL A 582 10.89 26.51 -5.57
C VAL A 582 11.91 27.57 -5.95
N PHE A 583 11.73 28.24 -7.09
CA PHE A 583 12.60 29.34 -7.52
C PHE A 583 12.16 30.70 -6.97
N ALA A 584 11.17 30.75 -6.08
CA ALA A 584 10.64 31.99 -5.48
C ALA A 584 10.33 33.09 -6.51
N VAL A 585 9.67 32.73 -7.62
CA VAL A 585 9.23 33.69 -8.62
C VAL A 585 8.19 34.65 -8.03
N GLU A 586 8.01 35.81 -8.64
CA GLU A 586 7.14 36.87 -8.15
C GLU A 586 5.68 36.40 -8.14
N LYS A 587 5.21 35.94 -9.31
CA LYS A 587 3.87 35.40 -9.49
C LYS A 587 3.73 34.57 -10.77
N VAL A 588 2.71 33.72 -10.82
CA VAL A 588 2.28 33.00 -12.03
C VAL A 588 0.93 33.53 -12.51
N VAL A 589 0.81 33.78 -13.81
CA VAL A 589 -0.44 34.30 -14.41
C VAL A 589 -1.12 33.17 -15.18
N VAL A 590 -2.37 32.86 -14.83
CA VAL A 590 -3.17 31.78 -15.45
C VAL A 590 -4.31 32.36 -16.28
N SER A 591 -4.94 31.53 -17.11
CA SER A 591 -6.08 31.95 -17.93
C SER A 591 -7.35 32.15 -17.10
N ASP A 592 -7.60 31.24 -16.18
CA ASP A 592 -8.79 31.17 -15.33
C ASP A 592 -8.42 30.60 -13.95
N ALA A 593 -9.11 31.07 -12.90
CA ALA A 593 -9.00 30.53 -11.56
C ALA A 593 -9.47 29.06 -11.48
N ALA A 594 -10.42 28.65 -12.33
CA ALA A 594 -10.96 27.29 -12.37
C ALA A 594 -9.89 26.21 -12.65
N VAL A 595 -8.74 26.57 -13.25
CA VAL A 595 -7.62 25.66 -13.48
C VAL A 595 -7.05 25.13 -12.15
N LEU A 596 -7.09 25.94 -11.09
CA LEU A 596 -6.55 25.57 -9.78
C LEU A 596 -7.43 24.54 -9.05
N GLU A 597 -8.74 24.54 -9.33
CA GLU A 597 -9.70 23.60 -8.75
C GLU A 597 -9.68 22.24 -9.47
N HIS A 598 -9.00 22.13 -10.61
CA HIS A 598 -8.97 20.92 -11.41
C HIS A 598 -8.24 19.78 -10.67
N PRO A 599 -8.80 18.55 -10.56
CA PRO A 599 -8.19 17.45 -9.80
C PRO A 599 -6.74 17.11 -10.18
N HIS A 600 -6.46 17.11 -11.50
CA HIS A 600 -5.09 16.94 -12.01
C HIS A 600 -4.13 18.07 -11.63
N PHE A 601 -4.61 19.32 -11.53
CA PHE A 601 -3.79 20.43 -11.02
C PHE A 601 -3.47 20.20 -9.55
N VAL A 602 -4.49 19.99 -8.70
CA VAL A 602 -4.34 19.79 -7.24
C VAL A 602 -3.35 18.65 -6.93
N ALA A 603 -3.48 17.52 -7.63
CA ALA A 603 -2.59 16.37 -7.44
C ALA A 603 -1.11 16.66 -7.83
N ALA A 604 -0.90 17.48 -8.86
CA ALA A 604 0.43 17.78 -9.39
C ALA A 604 1.11 18.98 -8.70
N ALA A 605 0.33 20.00 -8.32
CA ALA A 605 0.80 21.26 -7.76
C ALA A 605 1.33 21.09 -6.33
N ARG A 606 0.87 20.06 -5.61
CA ARG A 606 1.31 19.76 -4.23
C ARG A 606 1.23 20.98 -3.31
N SER A 607 0.13 21.72 -3.40
CA SER A 607 -0.18 22.92 -2.61
C SER A 607 0.71 24.14 -2.90
N SER A 608 1.49 24.16 -3.98
CA SER A 608 2.32 25.32 -4.37
C SER A 608 1.50 26.57 -4.71
N ASP A 609 0.26 26.39 -5.15
CA ASP A 609 -0.74 27.40 -5.43
C ASP A 609 -1.19 28.20 -4.20
N LEU A 610 -1.08 27.64 -3.00
CA LEU A 610 -1.38 28.34 -1.75
C LEU A 610 -0.30 29.37 -1.39
N TRP A 611 0.93 29.16 -1.85
CA TRP A 611 2.09 29.96 -1.42
C TRP A 611 2.58 30.91 -2.49
N LEU A 612 2.44 30.53 -3.77
CA LEU A 612 2.92 31.31 -4.90
C LEU A 612 1.83 32.28 -5.35
N PRO A 613 2.06 33.61 -5.29
CA PRO A 613 1.11 34.59 -5.78
C PRO A 613 0.73 34.29 -7.23
N TRP A 614 -0.55 34.45 -7.55
CA TRP A 614 -1.03 34.24 -8.90
C TRP A 614 -2.17 35.22 -9.22
N SER A 615 -2.43 35.38 -10.51
CA SER A 615 -3.55 36.18 -11.02
C SER A 615 -4.15 35.54 -12.26
N ALA A 616 -5.46 35.61 -12.42
CA ALA A 616 -6.14 35.17 -13.63
C ALA A 616 -6.22 36.32 -14.66
N VAL A 617 -5.69 36.08 -15.85
CA VAL A 617 -5.78 36.98 -17.02
C VAL A 617 -6.15 36.13 -18.23
N GLN A 618 -7.34 36.37 -18.76
CA GLN A 618 -7.81 35.69 -19.97
C GLN A 618 -6.92 36.03 -21.16
N VAL A 619 -6.78 35.08 -22.09
CA VAL A 619 -5.95 35.22 -23.30
C VAL A 619 -6.27 36.49 -24.10
N LYS A 620 -7.54 36.89 -24.17
CA LYS A 620 -8.00 38.10 -24.87
C LYS A 620 -7.46 39.40 -24.26
N ALA A 621 -7.26 39.41 -22.94
CA ALA A 621 -6.76 40.58 -22.20
C ALA A 621 -5.23 40.57 -22.04
N LEU A 622 -4.56 39.48 -22.46
CA LEU A 622 -3.15 39.26 -22.18
C LEU A 622 -2.23 40.30 -22.83
N SER A 623 -2.53 40.76 -24.05
CA SER A 623 -1.72 41.79 -24.74
C SER A 623 -1.70 43.12 -23.98
N GLY A 624 -2.87 43.56 -23.47
CA GLY A 624 -2.98 44.76 -22.65
C GLY A 624 -2.23 44.61 -21.31
N TYR A 625 -2.33 43.45 -20.69
CA TYR A 625 -1.63 43.12 -19.44
C TYR A 625 -0.10 43.07 -19.59
N LEU A 626 0.41 42.50 -20.68
CA LEU A 626 1.85 42.53 -20.98
C LEU A 626 2.35 43.96 -21.18
N SER A 627 1.57 44.79 -21.85
CA SER A 627 1.90 46.20 -22.08
C SER A 627 1.96 47.00 -20.77
N SER A 628 1.11 46.71 -19.79
CA SER A 628 1.19 47.35 -18.47
C SER A 628 2.42 46.90 -17.69
N LEU A 629 2.78 45.61 -17.73
CA LEU A 629 4.01 45.12 -17.09
C LEU A 629 5.28 45.73 -17.71
N ARG A 630 5.27 46.00 -19.02
CA ARG A 630 6.36 46.75 -19.66
C ARG A 630 6.48 48.17 -19.11
N GLN A 631 5.35 48.85 -18.91
CA GLN A 631 5.33 50.20 -18.29
C GLN A 631 5.82 50.17 -16.84
N ASP A 632 5.57 49.07 -16.12
CA ASP A 632 6.07 48.83 -14.75
C ASP A 632 7.58 48.48 -14.70
N GLY A 633 8.26 48.49 -15.85
CA GLY A 633 9.70 48.29 -15.98
C GLY A 633 10.13 46.83 -16.10
N TYR A 634 9.23 45.91 -16.47
CA TYR A 634 9.61 44.54 -16.80
C TYR A 634 9.97 44.41 -18.29
N THR A 635 10.98 43.58 -18.58
CA THR A 635 11.25 43.14 -19.95
C THR A 635 10.43 41.91 -20.28
N LEU A 636 9.74 41.94 -21.41
CA LEU A 636 8.87 40.88 -21.92
C LEU A 636 9.69 39.89 -22.76
N VAL A 637 9.94 38.71 -22.21
CA VAL A 637 10.75 37.65 -22.83
C VAL A 637 9.85 36.50 -23.26
N GLY A 638 9.69 36.28 -24.56
CA GLY A 638 9.04 35.08 -25.07
C GLY A 638 10.00 33.92 -25.15
N ILE A 639 9.57 32.75 -24.71
CA ILE A 639 10.34 31.52 -24.88
C ILE A 639 9.76 30.79 -26.09
N GLU A 640 10.36 31.06 -27.25
CA GLU A 640 9.87 30.60 -28.55
C GLU A 640 11.00 30.58 -29.59
N GLN A 641 10.91 29.62 -30.51
CA GLN A 641 11.82 29.55 -31.66
C GLN A 641 11.29 30.44 -32.78
N THR A 642 11.97 31.54 -33.03
CA THR A 642 11.66 32.46 -34.12
C THR A 642 12.90 32.73 -34.97
N ALA A 643 12.71 33.24 -36.19
CA ALA A 643 13.83 33.56 -37.09
C ALA A 643 14.84 34.59 -36.50
N GLY A 644 14.42 35.36 -35.49
CA GLY A 644 15.27 36.31 -34.76
C GLY A 644 15.46 35.96 -33.28
N SER A 645 15.17 34.72 -32.87
CA SER A 645 15.32 34.31 -31.47
C SER A 645 16.80 34.17 -31.07
N VAL A 646 17.09 34.45 -29.81
CA VAL A 646 18.44 34.39 -29.25
C VAL A 646 18.59 33.08 -28.46
N PRO A 647 19.69 32.32 -28.67
CA PRO A 647 19.96 31.14 -27.85
C PRO A 647 20.04 31.47 -26.36
N MET A 648 19.34 30.71 -25.51
CA MET A 648 19.31 30.94 -24.07
C MET A 648 20.70 30.85 -23.42
N SER A 649 21.62 30.07 -24.00
CA SER A 649 23.00 29.93 -23.53
C SER A 649 23.81 31.23 -23.62
N SER A 650 23.45 32.16 -24.51
CA SER A 650 24.12 33.45 -24.69
C SER A 650 23.28 34.64 -24.23
N TYR A 651 22.04 34.40 -23.77
CA TYR A 651 21.14 35.46 -23.33
C TYR A 651 21.28 35.75 -21.83
N GLN A 652 21.46 37.02 -21.48
CA GLN A 652 21.41 37.48 -20.09
C GLN A 652 20.00 37.97 -19.76
N PHE A 653 19.38 37.32 -18.79
CA PHE A 653 18.06 37.71 -18.32
C PHE A 653 18.14 39.05 -17.55
N PRO A 654 17.20 39.97 -17.81
CA PRO A 654 17.13 41.22 -17.07
C PRO A 654 16.58 40.97 -15.66
N LYS A 655 16.98 41.82 -14.70
CA LYS A 655 16.55 41.68 -13.30
C LYS A 655 15.03 41.62 -13.16
N ARG A 656 14.27 42.45 -13.89
CA ARG A 656 12.80 42.39 -13.92
C ARG A 656 12.34 41.79 -15.25
N ALA A 657 11.82 40.57 -15.22
CA ALA A 657 11.48 39.82 -16.43
C ALA A 657 10.06 39.25 -16.39
N VAL A 658 9.40 39.22 -17.54
CA VAL A 658 8.15 38.47 -17.77
C VAL A 658 8.45 37.36 -18.75
N ILE A 659 8.30 36.12 -18.31
CA ILE A 659 8.51 34.92 -19.12
C ILE A 659 7.18 34.53 -19.75
N VAL A 660 7.06 34.64 -21.07
CA VAL A 660 5.89 34.23 -21.83
C VAL A 660 6.14 32.87 -22.46
N LEU A 661 5.35 31.87 -22.06
CA LEU A 661 5.43 30.50 -22.57
C LEU A 661 4.36 30.25 -23.63
N GLY A 662 4.73 29.63 -24.75
CA GLY A 662 3.82 29.28 -25.82
C GLY A 662 2.85 28.13 -25.46
N ALA A 663 1.73 28.06 -26.18
CA ALA A 663 0.80 26.93 -26.10
C ALA A 663 1.41 25.67 -26.73
N GLU A 664 1.03 24.49 -26.26
CA GLU A 664 1.50 23.24 -26.85
C GLU A 664 1.09 23.13 -28.33
N GLY A 665 2.08 22.84 -29.18
CA GLY A 665 1.90 22.69 -30.63
C GLY A 665 1.72 23.99 -31.42
N HIS A 666 1.23 25.07 -30.80
CA HIS A 666 0.89 26.33 -31.48
C HIS A 666 1.82 27.48 -31.13
N GLY A 667 2.63 27.32 -30.08
CA GLY A 667 3.60 28.32 -29.65
C GLY A 667 2.96 29.60 -29.12
N ILE A 668 3.71 30.70 -29.15
CA ILE A 668 3.23 32.04 -28.83
C ILE A 668 2.47 32.62 -30.03
N PRO A 669 1.20 33.05 -29.88
CA PRO A 669 0.44 33.68 -30.95
C PRO A 669 1.16 34.88 -31.57
N ALA A 670 1.08 35.04 -32.89
CA ALA A 670 1.75 36.12 -33.63
C ALA A 670 1.43 37.53 -33.10
N GLN A 671 0.20 37.74 -32.62
CA GLN A 671 -0.25 39.02 -32.03
C GLN A 671 0.46 39.34 -30.71
N LEU A 672 0.94 38.31 -29.98
CA LEU A 672 1.72 38.49 -28.77
C LEU A 672 3.22 38.61 -29.09
N LEU A 673 3.72 37.93 -30.12
CA LEU A 673 5.11 38.04 -30.56
C LEU A 673 5.51 39.50 -30.88
N THR A 674 4.60 40.29 -31.47
CA THR A 674 4.85 41.69 -31.80
C THR A 674 4.98 42.61 -30.58
N VAL A 675 4.47 42.19 -29.42
CA VAL A 675 4.56 42.97 -28.18
C VAL A 675 5.68 42.50 -27.26
N LEU A 676 6.40 41.43 -27.56
CA LEU A 676 7.56 40.99 -26.78
C LEU A 676 8.79 41.85 -27.07
N ASP A 677 9.68 42.00 -26.09
CA ASP A 677 10.96 42.70 -26.29
C ASP A 677 11.98 41.80 -26.98
N VAL A 678 11.95 40.50 -26.68
CA VAL A 678 12.86 39.50 -27.24
C VAL A 678 12.24 38.12 -27.20
N CYS A 679 12.60 37.28 -28.18
CA CYS A 679 12.35 35.85 -28.16
C CYS A 679 13.65 35.11 -27.84
N VAL A 680 13.61 34.22 -26.86
CA VAL A 680 14.73 33.39 -26.44
C VAL A 680 14.37 31.94 -26.74
N GLU A 681 15.29 31.21 -27.36
CA GLU A 681 15.11 29.79 -27.65
C GLU A 681 16.03 28.90 -26.82
N ILE A 682 15.55 27.72 -26.46
CA ILE A 682 16.39 26.67 -25.87
C ILE A 682 17.01 25.87 -27.02
N PRO A 683 18.34 25.82 -27.17
CA PRO A 683 18.98 25.04 -28.23
C PRO A 683 18.57 23.57 -28.16
N GLN A 684 18.16 23.00 -29.30
CA GLN A 684 17.74 21.61 -29.41
C GLN A 684 18.70 20.84 -30.33
N TYR A 685 19.21 19.69 -29.86
CA TYR A 685 20.17 18.86 -30.60
C TYR A 685 19.60 17.49 -31.00
N GLY A 686 18.36 17.19 -30.61
CA GLY A 686 17.69 15.91 -30.85
C GLY A 686 16.69 15.94 -32.02
N LEU A 687 16.03 14.79 -32.27
CA LEU A 687 15.03 14.64 -33.33
C LEU A 687 13.64 15.21 -32.98
N ILE A 688 13.36 15.39 -31.68
CA ILE A 688 12.08 15.91 -31.20
C ILE A 688 12.09 17.43 -31.34
N ARG A 689 10.96 18.00 -31.79
CA ARG A 689 10.84 19.41 -32.21
C ARG A 689 10.68 20.41 -31.06
N SER A 690 10.29 19.95 -29.87
CA SER A 690 10.10 20.82 -28.71
C SER A 690 10.06 20.03 -27.40
N LEU A 691 10.29 20.74 -26.29
CA LEU A 691 10.10 20.24 -24.93
C LEU A 691 8.67 20.48 -24.45
N ASN A 692 8.24 19.73 -23.43
CA ASN A 692 6.99 20.03 -22.74
C ASN A 692 7.08 21.43 -22.09
N VAL A 693 6.01 22.23 -22.20
CA VAL A 693 5.97 23.63 -21.76
C VAL A 693 6.34 23.85 -20.30
N HIS A 694 5.96 22.95 -19.37
CA HIS A 694 6.33 23.13 -17.95
C HIS A 694 7.82 22.82 -17.72
N VAL A 695 8.41 21.91 -18.51
CA VAL A 695 9.84 21.62 -18.48
C VAL A 695 10.63 22.81 -19.04
N THR A 696 10.17 23.38 -20.15
CA THR A 696 10.70 24.63 -20.72
C THR A 696 10.68 25.75 -19.67
N GLY A 697 9.54 25.99 -19.03
CA GLY A 697 9.43 27.00 -17.97
C GLY A 697 10.37 26.72 -16.80
N SER A 698 10.56 25.45 -16.41
CA SER A 698 11.47 25.04 -15.34
C SER A 698 12.93 25.35 -15.67
N ILE A 699 13.36 25.07 -16.90
CA ILE A 699 14.72 25.36 -17.38
C ILE A 699 14.98 26.86 -17.37
N VAL A 700 14.03 27.65 -17.87
CA VAL A 700 14.16 29.11 -17.95
C VAL A 700 14.17 29.74 -16.56
N MET A 701 13.29 29.30 -15.65
CA MET A 701 13.27 29.78 -14.26
C MET A 701 14.57 29.42 -13.53
N TYR A 702 15.11 28.23 -13.76
CA TYR A 702 16.41 27.83 -13.23
C TYR A 702 17.53 28.73 -13.75
N GLU A 703 17.59 28.96 -15.06
CA GLU A 703 18.63 29.79 -15.68
C GLU A 703 18.58 31.24 -15.19
N TYR A 704 17.38 31.84 -15.14
CA TYR A 704 17.16 33.15 -14.52
C TYR A 704 17.68 33.17 -13.08
N THR A 705 17.32 32.17 -12.28
CA THR A 705 17.75 32.07 -10.87
C THR A 705 19.26 31.89 -10.76
N ARG A 706 19.87 31.12 -11.66
CA ARG A 706 21.32 30.92 -11.72
C ARG A 706 22.03 32.25 -11.93
N GLN A 707 21.55 33.06 -12.88
CA GLN A 707 22.13 34.36 -13.21
C GLN A 707 21.97 35.40 -12.08
N HIS A 708 20.86 35.38 -11.34
CA HIS A 708 20.56 36.44 -10.36
C HIS A 708 20.77 36.07 -8.88
N ARG A 709 20.81 34.77 -8.53
CA ARG A 709 20.97 34.29 -7.14
C ARG A 709 22.15 33.36 -6.92
N MET A 710 22.54 32.59 -7.93
CA MET A 710 23.61 31.58 -7.76
C MET A 710 24.96 32.03 -8.35
N GLY A 711 25.00 33.14 -9.09
CA GLY A 711 26.21 33.69 -9.69
C GLY A 711 26.57 35.05 -9.11
N GLY A 712 27.50 35.07 -8.16
CA GLY A 712 28.49 36.15 -8.11
C GLY A 712 29.35 36.05 -9.37
N ALA A 713 29.68 37.18 -9.98
CA ALA A 713 30.51 37.25 -11.18
C ALA A 713 31.81 36.43 -10.99
N PRO A 714 32.31 35.72 -12.02
CA PRO A 714 33.74 35.51 -12.10
C PRO A 714 34.36 36.89 -12.35
N GLU A 715 35.05 37.44 -11.35
CA GLU A 715 36.00 38.53 -11.59
C GLU A 715 37.04 38.04 -12.59
N SER A 716 37.01 38.63 -13.79
CA SER A 716 38.06 38.50 -14.79
C SER A 716 39.38 39.02 -14.20
N SER A 717 40.39 38.16 -14.12
CA SER A 717 41.81 38.55 -14.10
C SER A 717 42.50 37.99 -15.34
#